data_AF-A0A930YEM8-F1
#
_entry.id   AF-A0A930YEM8-F1
#
_cell.length_a   1.000
_cell.length_b   1.000
_cell.length_c   1.000
_cell.angle_alpha   90.00
_cell.angle_beta   90.00
_cell.angle_gamma   90.00
#
_symmetry.space_group_name_H-M   'P 1'
#
loop_
_entity.id
_entity.type
_entity.pdbx_description
1 polymer ?
#
loop_
_entity_poly.entity_id
_entity_poly.type
_entity_poly.pdbx_seq_one_letter_code
_entity_poly.pdbx_strand_id
1 'polypeptide(L)'
;MRSASSVVAGLCLLLGVPAAAGALTPDQRPEGPSPLMAAPAHGSRALARLGADVGEAAHRSGLTTRALTETLDADETAWVDTAGRLFYADEAPEVAAATASAPTEAAAQPYDQTFLLHSRPTATRVIYLDFDGYAVHDTAWNASGTPALTVPAYSVDGDPAFSNAELDVVQEVWARVAEDYAPFGVDVTTQDPGTAGLARTSDEDTAYGARVAITADTSLRATVSGCGGGCAGVAYVATYDAVMTGYPEYYQPAFALAAPGYTAANIAEIAAHEVGHTLGLRHDGEGLSGYYQDTTGTRIWSPVMGAGYTPLTQFSIGDYAGATQTQDDFAVVASHGIALVGDDFGNGSVTAYSLGSTAANVSGLVGSRADVDSFRITRSCSGALTASVAPAALGADLDSRLRLLDASGGLLASSAPPAARAGTWSPVVTGLDASISRSLDPGTYYLEVDGVGLDDATLGYSDYGSVGRYLLAVSGCDAVSPANVPSVPVVVAADRDSAAHGLRLTWDAPAVSGGTPVTGYVVTVNGAGPVTLPASARSYTAMNLDPQTSYTLGVAAQNVAGSSTVATRAATTGAFSGGPVTATPTTSAPTSAPTSSPTSSPTASATATATATATATATATVTPTATPTVTPTVTPTAQPLLTVPSAPWLTQVKPGKAGGPTTVKVRWLPPATTGGSPVTSYTVTIWRLDASGRTRRTGSYLAAPGDRALVLQLTHGRYVFAVTASNAIGDGPRSARSEAVRPR
;
A
#
# COMPACT_ATOMS: atom_id res chain seq x y z
N MET A 1 54.77 20.84 -53.20
CA MET A 1 54.60 22.19 -52.64
C MET A 1 53.83 22.06 -51.32
N ARG A 2 54.46 22.50 -50.23
CA ARG A 2 53.93 22.98 -48.93
C ARG A 2 52.79 22.22 -48.20
N SER A 3 53.20 21.51 -47.14
CA SER A 3 52.96 21.78 -45.71
C SER A 3 51.56 21.63 -45.05
N ALA A 4 51.57 20.77 -44.02
CA ALA A 4 51.06 20.92 -42.64
C ALA A 4 49.58 20.70 -42.27
N SER A 5 49.47 19.86 -41.22
CA SER A 5 48.43 19.56 -40.23
C SER A 5 47.42 20.65 -39.86
N SER A 6 46.19 20.25 -39.46
CA SER A 6 45.46 20.80 -38.29
C SER A 6 44.15 20.05 -37.96
N VAL A 7 44.06 19.60 -36.71
CA VAL A 7 42.98 19.80 -35.70
C VAL A 7 41.52 19.81 -36.18
N VAL A 8 40.73 18.85 -35.68
CA VAL A 8 39.25 18.93 -35.62
C VAL A 8 38.88 19.47 -34.24
N ALA A 9 38.41 20.72 -34.20
CA ALA A 9 37.77 21.32 -33.04
C ALA A 9 36.24 21.22 -33.22
N GLY A 10 35.55 20.71 -32.19
CA GLY A 10 34.10 20.71 -32.11
C GLY A 10 33.57 22.14 -31.93
N LEU A 11 32.52 22.46 -32.67
CA LEU A 11 31.74 23.66 -32.51
C LEU A 11 30.27 23.26 -32.31
N CYS A 12 29.78 23.44 -31.08
CA CYS A 12 28.36 23.44 -30.76
C CYS A 12 27.66 24.54 -31.56
N LEU A 13 26.70 24.17 -32.41
CA LEU A 13 25.73 25.10 -32.97
C LEU A 13 24.35 24.77 -32.36
N LEU A 14 23.95 25.58 -31.37
CA LEU A 14 22.58 25.71 -30.91
C LEU A 14 21.76 26.33 -32.05
N LEU A 15 20.90 25.53 -32.68
CA LEU A 15 19.82 26.03 -33.53
C LEU A 15 18.50 25.80 -32.78
N GLY A 16 17.97 26.88 -32.23
CA GLY A 16 16.60 26.93 -31.72
C GLY A 16 15.63 26.73 -32.88
N VAL A 17 14.81 25.69 -32.78
CA VAL A 17 13.64 25.51 -33.64
C VAL A 17 12.47 26.18 -32.90
N PRO A 18 11.78 27.17 -33.51
CA PRO A 18 10.58 27.71 -32.90
C PRO A 18 9.48 26.65 -32.95
N ALA A 19 8.87 26.37 -31.80
CA ALA A 19 7.62 25.63 -31.69
C ALA A 19 6.51 26.48 -32.34
N ALA A 20 6.28 26.27 -33.64
CA ALA A 20 5.04 26.65 -34.27
C ALA A 20 4.04 25.50 -34.01
N ALA A 21 3.21 25.67 -32.99
CA ALA A 21 1.97 24.92 -32.87
C ALA A 21 1.12 25.28 -34.11
N GLY A 22 1.15 24.40 -35.11
CA GLY A 22 0.22 24.47 -36.23
C GLY A 22 -1.16 24.15 -35.69
N ALA A 23 -2.03 25.16 -35.57
CA ALA A 23 -3.46 24.93 -35.42
C ALA A 23 -3.93 24.07 -36.60
N LEU A 24 -4.49 22.89 -36.30
CA LEU A 24 -5.16 22.07 -37.30
C LEU A 24 -6.28 22.90 -37.95
N THR A 25 -6.36 22.85 -39.27
CA THR A 25 -7.48 23.44 -40.01
C THR A 25 -8.81 22.81 -39.55
N PRO A 26 -9.95 23.52 -39.55
CA PRO A 26 -11.25 23.02 -39.07
C PRO A 26 -11.80 21.74 -39.75
N ASP A 27 -11.13 21.28 -40.81
CA ASP A 27 -11.57 20.24 -41.76
C ASP A 27 -10.87 18.87 -41.54
N GLN A 28 -10.30 18.64 -40.35
CA GLN A 28 -9.66 17.38 -39.93
C GLN A 28 -10.23 16.83 -38.61
N ARG A 29 -11.39 17.34 -38.18
CA ARG A 29 -12.09 16.83 -37.00
C ARG A 29 -12.59 15.41 -37.29
N PRO A 30 -12.51 14.47 -36.33
CA PRO A 30 -13.04 13.12 -36.51
C PRO A 30 -14.47 13.18 -37.07
N GLU A 31 -14.70 12.61 -38.26
CA GLU A 31 -16.05 12.24 -38.66
C GLU A 31 -16.45 11.06 -37.77
N GLY A 32 -17.10 11.37 -36.66
CA GLY A 32 -17.77 10.37 -35.84
C GLY A 32 -18.79 9.56 -36.66
N PRO A 33 -19.27 8.42 -36.14
CA PRO A 33 -20.25 7.60 -36.84
C PRO A 33 -21.48 8.43 -37.25
N SER A 34 -22.06 8.11 -38.41
CA SER A 34 -23.21 8.85 -38.94
C SER A 34 -24.36 8.91 -37.93
N PRO A 35 -25.01 10.07 -37.75
CA PRO A 35 -26.03 10.23 -36.72
C PRO A 35 -27.26 9.35 -37.01
N LEU A 36 -27.77 8.70 -35.96
CA LEU A 36 -29.06 8.00 -35.95
C LEU A 36 -30.18 8.92 -35.47
N MET A 37 -29.86 9.96 -34.70
CA MET A 37 -30.82 10.91 -34.14
C MET A 37 -30.35 12.36 -34.28
N ALA A 38 -31.31 13.29 -34.30
CA ALA A 38 -31.03 14.73 -34.41
C ALA A 38 -30.48 15.36 -33.12
N ALA A 39 -30.78 14.77 -31.96
CA ALA A 39 -30.31 15.20 -30.65
C ALA A 39 -30.29 14.00 -29.70
N PRO A 40 -29.42 14.01 -28.67
CA PRO A 40 -29.42 12.98 -27.63
C PRO A 40 -30.78 12.87 -26.95
N ALA A 41 -31.09 11.68 -26.45
CA ALA A 41 -32.30 11.40 -25.70
C ALA A 41 -32.06 10.28 -24.70
N HIS A 42 -32.91 10.18 -23.69
CA HIS A 42 -32.80 9.19 -22.62
C HIS A 42 -34.09 8.41 -22.41
N GLY A 43 -33.95 7.30 -21.69
CA GLY A 43 -35.07 6.48 -21.27
C GLY A 43 -35.97 6.04 -22.42
N SER A 44 -37.27 5.93 -22.13
CA SER A 44 -38.31 5.58 -23.11
C SER A 44 -38.39 6.53 -24.31
N ARG A 45 -37.96 7.80 -24.14
CA ARG A 45 -37.92 8.78 -25.24
C ARG A 45 -36.83 8.48 -26.25
N ALA A 46 -35.69 7.93 -25.82
CA ALA A 46 -34.64 7.48 -26.73
C ALA A 46 -35.15 6.35 -27.63
N LEU A 47 -35.87 5.37 -27.07
CA LEU A 47 -36.48 4.28 -27.85
C LEU A 47 -37.45 4.81 -28.91
N ALA A 48 -38.29 5.77 -28.54
CA ALA A 48 -39.24 6.38 -29.48
C ALA A 48 -38.53 7.13 -30.63
N ARG A 49 -37.37 7.74 -30.37
CA ARG A 49 -36.60 8.47 -31.39
C ARG A 49 -35.77 7.57 -32.29
N LEU A 50 -35.16 6.53 -31.72
CA LEU A 50 -34.39 5.55 -32.48
C LEU A 50 -35.30 4.74 -33.42
N GLY A 51 -36.50 4.35 -32.97
CA GLY A 51 -37.46 3.63 -33.80
C GLY A 51 -36.86 2.36 -34.43
N ALA A 52 -36.70 2.34 -35.75
CA ALA A 52 -36.11 1.20 -36.46
C ALA A 52 -34.59 1.04 -36.22
N ASP A 53 -33.91 2.09 -35.78
CA ASP A 53 -32.45 2.14 -35.62
C ASP A 53 -31.97 1.65 -34.23
N VAL A 54 -32.88 1.19 -33.35
CA VAL A 54 -32.51 0.65 -32.02
C VAL A 54 -31.52 -0.51 -32.13
N GLY A 55 -31.64 -1.34 -33.19
CA GLY A 55 -30.71 -2.44 -33.43
C GLY A 55 -29.28 -1.97 -33.71
N GLU A 56 -29.13 -0.90 -34.48
CA GLU A 56 -27.82 -0.30 -34.80
C GLU A 56 -27.24 0.43 -33.58
N ALA A 57 -28.06 1.17 -32.82
CA ALA A 57 -27.63 1.81 -31.57
C ALA A 57 -27.14 0.77 -30.54
N ALA A 58 -27.83 -0.37 -30.43
CA ALA A 58 -27.41 -1.46 -29.56
C ALA A 58 -26.06 -2.04 -30.00
N HIS A 59 -25.89 -2.34 -31.29
CA HIS A 59 -24.62 -2.80 -31.84
C HIS A 59 -23.48 -1.80 -31.58
N ARG A 60 -23.72 -0.51 -31.83
CA ARG A 60 -22.76 0.57 -31.56
C ARG A 60 -22.40 0.72 -30.09
N SER A 61 -23.23 0.24 -29.18
CA SER A 61 -23.01 0.29 -27.74
C SER A 61 -22.48 -1.04 -27.17
N GLY A 62 -22.18 -2.03 -28.02
CA GLY A 62 -21.74 -3.35 -27.57
C GLY A 62 -22.84 -4.19 -26.92
N LEU A 63 -24.12 -3.86 -27.14
CA LEU A 63 -25.27 -4.49 -26.52
C LEU A 63 -26.13 -5.25 -27.54
N THR A 64 -26.93 -6.18 -27.03
CA THR A 64 -28.06 -6.72 -27.81
C THR A 64 -29.19 -5.70 -27.87
N THR A 65 -30.01 -5.74 -28.92
CA THR A 65 -31.20 -4.88 -29.04
C THR A 65 -32.10 -4.98 -27.81
N ARG A 66 -32.27 -6.20 -27.29
CA ARG A 66 -33.03 -6.46 -26.06
C ARG A 66 -32.41 -5.76 -24.85
N ALA A 67 -31.09 -5.94 -24.64
CA ALA A 67 -30.41 -5.34 -23.50
C ALA A 67 -30.48 -3.81 -23.52
N LEU A 68 -30.27 -3.16 -24.68
CA LEU A 68 -30.43 -1.71 -24.79
C LEU A 68 -31.88 -1.27 -24.55
N THR A 69 -32.85 -2.03 -25.04
CA THR A 69 -34.28 -1.72 -24.83
C THR A 69 -34.65 -1.82 -23.35
N GLU A 70 -34.24 -2.90 -22.67
CA GLU A 70 -34.49 -3.08 -21.23
C GLU A 70 -33.82 -1.98 -20.41
N THR A 71 -32.58 -1.61 -20.74
CA THR A 71 -31.86 -0.51 -20.07
C THR A 71 -32.61 0.82 -20.23
N LEU A 72 -32.98 1.21 -21.45
CA LEU A 72 -33.68 2.48 -21.68
C LEU A 72 -35.12 2.50 -21.16
N ASP A 73 -35.78 1.35 -21.00
CA ASP A 73 -37.13 1.30 -20.44
C ASP A 73 -37.11 1.36 -18.91
N ALA A 74 -36.10 0.75 -18.28
CA ALA A 74 -35.96 0.68 -16.83
C ALA A 74 -35.24 1.88 -16.21
N ASP A 75 -34.42 2.59 -16.99
CA ASP A 75 -33.53 3.61 -16.48
C ASP A 75 -33.64 4.93 -17.26
N GLU A 76 -34.15 5.96 -16.59
CA GLU A 76 -34.28 7.30 -17.16
C GLU A 76 -32.94 8.06 -17.20
N THR A 77 -31.90 7.61 -16.49
CA THR A 77 -30.55 8.19 -16.58
C THR A 77 -29.70 7.57 -17.69
N ALA A 78 -30.20 6.52 -18.37
CA ALA A 78 -29.60 5.97 -19.57
C ALA A 78 -29.88 6.84 -20.80
N TRP A 79 -28.83 7.43 -21.36
CA TRP A 79 -28.88 8.28 -22.55
C TRP A 79 -28.29 7.59 -23.79
N VAL A 80 -28.81 7.97 -24.95
CA VAL A 80 -28.22 7.65 -26.25
C VAL A 80 -27.86 8.95 -26.95
N ASP A 81 -26.60 9.06 -27.39
CA ASP A 81 -26.12 10.20 -28.15
C ASP A 81 -26.70 10.24 -29.57
N THR A 82 -26.37 11.27 -30.35
CA THR A 82 -26.85 11.40 -31.74
C THR A 82 -26.36 10.28 -32.65
N ALA A 83 -25.23 9.65 -32.33
CA ALA A 83 -24.64 8.56 -33.08
C ALA A 83 -25.11 7.17 -32.61
N GLY A 84 -26.01 7.09 -31.62
CA GLY A 84 -26.52 5.81 -31.12
C GLY A 84 -25.67 5.16 -30.04
N ARG A 85 -24.71 5.87 -29.42
CA ARG A 85 -23.88 5.34 -28.34
C ARG A 85 -24.53 5.58 -26.97
N LEU A 86 -24.59 4.54 -26.15
CA LEU A 86 -25.07 4.59 -24.77
C LEU A 86 -24.06 5.31 -23.85
N PHE A 87 -24.58 6.20 -23.02
CA PHE A 87 -23.89 6.80 -21.88
C PHE A 87 -24.88 6.98 -20.73
N TYR A 88 -24.36 7.10 -19.51
CA TYR A 88 -25.17 7.49 -18.35
C TYR A 88 -24.89 8.94 -17.97
N ALA A 89 -25.91 9.62 -17.47
CA ALA A 89 -25.79 10.93 -16.86
C ALA A 89 -26.44 10.88 -15.48
N ASP A 90 -25.61 10.64 -14.49
CA ASP A 90 -25.99 10.11 -13.18
C ASP A 90 -26.47 11.22 -12.27
N GLU A 91 -27.67 11.07 -11.71
CA GLU A 91 -28.29 12.12 -10.91
C GLU A 91 -27.44 12.46 -9.67
N ALA A 92 -27.26 13.75 -9.43
CA ALA A 92 -26.62 14.20 -8.20
C ALA A 92 -27.52 13.88 -7.00
N PRO A 93 -26.98 13.27 -5.93
CA PRO A 93 -27.76 13.07 -4.72
C PRO A 93 -28.25 14.42 -4.18
N GLU A 94 -29.50 14.45 -3.70
CA GLU A 94 -29.93 15.47 -2.73
C GLU A 94 -29.16 15.24 -1.42
N VAL A 95 -27.96 15.81 -1.32
CA VAL A 95 -27.23 15.79 -0.05
C VAL A 95 -27.96 16.74 0.89
N ALA A 96 -28.76 16.19 1.82
CA ALA A 96 -29.30 16.95 2.93
C ALA A 96 -28.12 17.71 3.56
N ALA A 97 -28.22 19.04 3.68
CA ALA A 97 -27.16 19.91 4.17
C ALA A 97 -26.46 19.26 5.38
N ALA A 98 -25.30 18.65 5.14
CA ALA A 98 -24.69 17.76 6.12
C ALA A 98 -24.38 18.58 7.37
N THR A 99 -25.07 18.30 8.47
CA THR A 99 -24.64 18.76 9.78
C THR A 99 -23.37 17.99 10.11
N ALA A 100 -22.23 18.65 9.89
CA ALA A 100 -20.86 18.14 10.02
C ALA A 100 -20.52 16.99 9.06
N SER A 101 -19.91 17.33 7.93
CA SER A 101 -19.15 16.40 7.09
C SER A 101 -18.20 15.61 7.98
N ALA A 102 -18.14 14.27 7.80
CA ALA A 102 -17.03 13.52 8.35
C ALA A 102 -15.73 14.14 7.82
N PRO A 103 -14.72 14.37 8.67
CA PRO A 103 -13.47 14.95 8.22
C PRO A 103 -12.84 14.01 7.18
N THR A 104 -12.37 14.60 6.07
CA THR A 104 -11.42 13.93 5.17
C THR A 104 -10.25 13.46 6.02
N GLU A 105 -9.83 12.21 5.82
CA GLU A 105 -8.70 11.66 6.55
C GLU A 105 -7.41 12.31 6.07
N ALA A 106 -6.46 12.50 6.99
CA ALA A 106 -5.18 13.13 6.65
C ALA A 106 -4.40 12.24 5.66
N ALA A 107 -3.71 12.88 4.71
CA ALA A 107 -2.87 12.23 3.71
C ALA A 107 -1.93 11.19 4.33
N ALA A 108 -2.04 9.95 3.85
CA ALA A 108 -1.19 8.84 4.28
C ALA A 108 0.22 8.92 3.65
N GLN A 109 0.36 9.61 2.53
CA GLN A 109 1.63 9.85 1.83
C GLN A 109 2.05 11.33 1.94
N PRO A 110 3.36 11.63 1.84
CA PRO A 110 3.81 13.02 1.73
C PRO A 110 3.08 13.76 0.61
N TYR A 111 2.70 15.02 0.85
CA TYR A 111 1.91 15.82 -0.09
C TYR A 111 2.53 15.97 -1.49
N ASP A 112 3.87 15.93 -1.59
CA ASP A 112 4.58 15.99 -2.87
C ASP A 112 4.47 14.70 -3.71
N GLN A 113 3.96 13.61 -3.14
CA GLN A 113 3.66 12.35 -3.83
C GLN A 113 2.22 12.29 -4.35
N THR A 114 1.37 13.27 -4.05
CA THR A 114 -0.08 13.18 -4.30
C THR A 114 -0.43 12.96 -5.77
N PHE A 115 0.40 13.43 -6.71
CA PHE A 115 0.25 13.23 -8.16
C PHE A 115 1.22 12.19 -8.72
N LEU A 116 1.73 11.29 -7.87
CA LEU A 116 2.67 10.20 -8.18
C LEU A 116 2.19 8.86 -7.58
N LEU A 117 0.92 8.77 -7.19
CA LEU A 117 0.38 7.60 -6.50
C LEU A 117 0.02 6.51 -7.51
N HIS A 118 0.31 5.27 -7.17
CA HIS A 118 0.04 4.08 -7.99
C HIS A 118 -0.40 2.92 -7.11
N SER A 119 -1.53 2.29 -7.44
CA SER A 119 -2.01 1.11 -6.71
C SER A 119 -1.32 -0.18 -7.17
N ARG A 120 -0.92 -0.24 -8.46
CA ARG A 120 -0.21 -1.35 -9.11
C ARG A 120 0.67 -0.84 -10.26
N PRO A 121 1.83 -0.20 -9.98
CA PRO A 121 2.65 0.50 -11.00
C PRO A 121 3.23 -0.39 -12.12
N THR A 122 3.04 -1.71 -12.06
CA THR A 122 3.47 -2.65 -13.10
C THR A 122 2.31 -3.16 -13.96
N ALA A 123 1.08 -2.82 -13.63
CA ALA A 123 -0.07 -3.11 -14.47
C ALA A 123 -0.02 -2.25 -15.73
N THR A 124 -0.50 -2.81 -16.84
CA THR A 124 -0.53 -2.11 -18.13
C THR A 124 -1.93 -1.56 -18.43
N ARG A 125 -2.90 -1.85 -17.57
CA ARG A 125 -4.23 -1.22 -17.56
C ARG A 125 -4.20 -0.09 -16.56
N VAL A 126 -4.74 1.07 -16.93
CA VAL A 126 -4.70 2.26 -16.08
C VAL A 126 -6.10 2.83 -15.86
N ILE A 127 -6.37 3.28 -14.63
CA ILE A 127 -7.43 4.22 -14.28
C ILE A 127 -6.72 5.47 -13.76
N TYR A 128 -6.76 6.54 -14.54
CA TYR A 128 -6.12 7.79 -14.18
C TYR A 128 -7.15 8.74 -13.58
N LEU A 129 -6.95 9.08 -12.30
CA LEU A 129 -7.75 10.05 -11.56
C LEU A 129 -7.13 11.43 -11.75
N ASP A 130 -7.73 12.22 -12.64
CA ASP A 130 -7.26 13.53 -13.05
C ASP A 130 -7.94 14.62 -12.22
N PHE A 131 -7.17 15.21 -11.30
CA PHE A 131 -7.59 16.34 -10.48
C PHE A 131 -6.98 17.66 -10.94
N ASP A 132 -5.91 17.66 -11.73
CA ASP A 132 -5.15 18.85 -12.11
C ASP A 132 -5.69 19.54 -13.37
N GLY A 133 -6.73 18.96 -13.99
CA GLY A 133 -7.56 19.60 -14.98
C GLY A 133 -7.21 19.16 -16.40
N TYR A 134 -8.22 19.22 -17.28
CA TYR A 134 -8.13 18.61 -18.61
C TYR A 134 -8.84 19.42 -19.68
N ALA A 135 -8.15 19.69 -20.79
CA ALA A 135 -8.77 20.25 -21.98
C ALA A 135 -9.33 19.11 -22.84
N VAL A 136 -10.65 18.93 -22.82
CA VAL A 136 -11.33 17.95 -23.67
C VAL A 136 -11.30 18.48 -25.10
N HIS A 137 -10.73 17.69 -26.02
CA HIS A 137 -10.59 18.04 -27.44
C HIS A 137 -10.84 16.81 -28.32
N ASP A 138 -11.60 17.01 -29.40
CA ASP A 138 -11.87 15.99 -30.42
C ASP A 138 -12.47 14.68 -29.89
N THR A 139 -13.39 14.79 -28.93
CA THR A 139 -14.11 13.68 -28.31
C THR A 139 -15.61 13.76 -28.61
N ALA A 140 -16.37 12.71 -28.31
CA ALA A 140 -17.82 12.66 -28.41
C ALA A 140 -18.50 13.75 -27.54
N TRP A 141 -17.83 14.21 -26.47
CA TRP A 141 -18.35 15.27 -25.59
C TRP A 141 -18.35 16.66 -26.24
N ASN A 142 -17.48 16.90 -27.21
CA ASN A 142 -17.35 18.19 -27.86
C ASN A 142 -17.35 18.11 -29.40
N ALA A 143 -17.78 16.99 -29.98
CA ALA A 143 -17.88 16.77 -31.42
C ALA A 143 -18.83 17.80 -32.10
N SER A 144 -18.59 18.02 -33.39
CA SER A 144 -19.21 19.00 -34.31
C SER A 144 -20.29 19.95 -33.76
N GLY A 145 -19.90 21.21 -33.51
CA GLY A 145 -20.84 22.31 -33.16
C GLY A 145 -20.85 22.72 -31.70
N THR A 146 -20.25 21.93 -30.81
CA THR A 146 -20.14 22.23 -29.37
C THR A 146 -18.85 23.01 -29.07
N PRO A 147 -18.86 24.03 -28.18
CA PRO A 147 -17.65 24.74 -27.74
C PRO A 147 -16.59 23.79 -27.15
N ALA A 148 -15.34 24.24 -27.13
CA ALA A 148 -14.27 23.55 -26.40
C ALA A 148 -14.67 23.40 -24.92
N LEU A 149 -14.46 22.21 -24.37
CA LEU A 149 -14.78 21.86 -23.00
C LEU A 149 -13.48 21.77 -22.21
N THR A 150 -13.34 22.61 -21.19
CA THR A 150 -12.18 22.60 -20.29
C THR A 150 -12.66 22.20 -18.91
N VAL A 151 -12.06 21.16 -18.35
CA VAL A 151 -12.25 20.74 -16.97
C VAL A 151 -11.25 21.48 -16.09
N PRO A 152 -11.71 22.37 -15.19
CA PRO A 152 -10.83 23.02 -14.23
C PRO A 152 -10.28 22.01 -13.23
N ALA A 153 -9.07 22.28 -12.73
CA ALA A 153 -8.52 21.53 -11.61
C ALA A 153 -9.52 21.52 -10.43
N TYR A 154 -9.54 20.42 -9.69
CA TYR A 154 -10.30 20.33 -8.46
C TYR A 154 -9.82 21.40 -7.49
N SER A 155 -10.77 22.23 -7.04
CA SER A 155 -10.51 23.21 -6.00
C SER A 155 -11.76 23.48 -5.17
N VAL A 156 -11.59 23.61 -3.86
CA VAL A 156 -12.65 23.95 -2.91
C VAL A 156 -12.59 25.41 -2.47
N ASP A 157 -11.48 26.09 -2.72
CA ASP A 157 -11.25 27.50 -2.36
C ASP A 157 -11.04 28.43 -3.56
N GLY A 158 -10.96 27.87 -4.78
CA GLY A 158 -10.76 28.59 -6.03
C GLY A 158 -9.31 28.99 -6.30
N ASP A 159 -8.35 28.59 -5.45
CA ASP A 159 -6.92 28.81 -5.70
C ASP A 159 -6.41 27.80 -6.75
N PRO A 160 -5.63 28.24 -7.77
CA PRO A 160 -5.02 27.32 -8.71
C PRO A 160 -3.96 26.39 -8.10
N ALA A 161 -3.45 26.69 -6.89
CA ALA A 161 -2.52 25.82 -6.17
C ALA A 161 -3.26 24.97 -5.14
N PHE A 162 -3.01 23.65 -5.17
CA PHE A 162 -3.59 22.72 -4.21
C PHE A 162 -3.16 23.04 -2.78
N SER A 163 -4.14 23.28 -1.92
CA SER A 163 -4.02 23.32 -0.47
C SER A 163 -3.84 21.91 0.11
N ASN A 164 -3.29 21.79 1.33
CA ASN A 164 -3.17 20.50 2.01
C ASN A 164 -4.52 19.77 2.15
N ALA A 165 -5.61 20.53 2.37
CA ALA A 165 -6.96 19.96 2.50
C ALA A 165 -7.45 19.36 1.17
N GLU A 166 -7.09 19.94 0.03
CA GLU A 166 -7.40 19.36 -1.27
C GLU A 166 -6.51 18.15 -1.57
N LEU A 167 -5.23 18.19 -1.17
CA LEU A 167 -4.34 17.04 -1.30
C LEU A 167 -4.79 15.86 -0.43
N ASP A 168 -5.32 16.11 0.78
CA ASP A 168 -5.96 15.09 1.61
C ASP A 168 -7.12 14.42 0.84
N VAL A 169 -7.98 15.21 0.17
CA VAL A 169 -9.07 14.70 -0.65
C VAL A 169 -8.55 13.84 -1.81
N VAL A 170 -7.53 14.31 -2.54
CA VAL A 170 -6.95 13.56 -3.66
C VAL A 170 -6.43 12.20 -3.21
N GLN A 171 -5.67 12.16 -2.10
CA GLN A 171 -5.11 10.90 -1.60
C GLN A 171 -6.19 9.94 -1.08
N GLU A 172 -7.22 10.45 -0.39
CA GLU A 172 -8.32 9.61 0.09
C GLU A 172 -9.17 9.07 -1.07
N VAL A 173 -9.50 9.90 -2.07
CA VAL A 173 -10.21 9.45 -3.27
C VAL A 173 -9.41 8.37 -3.99
N TRP A 174 -8.11 8.59 -4.20
CA TRP A 174 -7.24 7.58 -4.81
C TRP A 174 -7.24 6.27 -4.02
N ALA A 175 -7.14 6.34 -2.68
CA ALA A 175 -7.07 5.14 -1.84
C ALA A 175 -8.35 4.31 -1.92
N ARG A 176 -9.52 4.95 -1.93
CA ARG A 176 -10.84 4.30 -2.03
C ARG A 176 -11.04 3.65 -3.41
N VAL A 177 -10.85 4.40 -4.49
CA VAL A 177 -10.97 3.84 -5.85
C VAL A 177 -9.93 2.74 -6.10
N ALA A 178 -8.72 2.87 -5.53
CA ALA A 178 -7.70 1.83 -5.60
C ALA A 178 -8.10 0.55 -4.85
N GLU A 179 -8.97 0.65 -3.86
CA GLU A 179 -9.50 -0.47 -3.10
C GLU A 179 -10.66 -1.15 -3.85
N ASP A 180 -11.63 -0.39 -4.37
CA ASP A 180 -12.69 -0.91 -5.24
C ASP A 180 -12.10 -1.80 -6.36
N TYR A 181 -11.06 -1.29 -7.01
CA TYR A 181 -10.42 -1.98 -8.13
C TYR A 181 -9.28 -2.92 -7.72
N ALA A 182 -9.07 -3.17 -6.42
CA ALA A 182 -8.01 -4.06 -5.92
C ALA A 182 -8.07 -5.50 -6.47
N PRO A 183 -9.24 -6.14 -6.66
CA PRO A 183 -9.35 -7.48 -7.26
C PRO A 183 -8.91 -7.55 -8.73
N PHE A 184 -8.71 -6.40 -9.37
CA PHE A 184 -8.41 -6.32 -10.80
C PHE A 184 -6.94 -5.98 -11.07
N GLY A 185 -6.45 -6.44 -12.23
CA GLY A 185 -5.10 -6.21 -12.73
C GLY A 185 -4.91 -4.83 -13.35
N VAL A 186 -5.32 -3.78 -12.64
CA VAL A 186 -5.27 -2.37 -13.07
C VAL A 186 -4.47 -1.52 -12.09
N ASP A 187 -3.80 -0.51 -12.62
CA ASP A 187 -3.18 0.55 -11.85
C ASP A 187 -4.14 1.73 -11.72
N VAL A 188 -4.59 2.00 -10.51
CA VAL A 188 -5.29 3.25 -10.18
C VAL A 188 -4.22 4.27 -9.80
N THR A 189 -4.15 5.36 -10.54
CA THR A 189 -3.05 6.33 -10.46
C THR A 189 -3.54 7.76 -10.46
N THR A 190 -2.81 8.63 -9.75
CA THR A 190 -2.91 10.10 -9.87
C THR A 190 -1.77 10.69 -10.70
N GLN A 191 -0.80 9.87 -11.13
CA GLN A 191 0.22 10.26 -12.09
C GLN A 191 -0.34 10.18 -13.51
N ASP A 192 -0.28 11.30 -14.25
CA ASP A 192 -0.67 11.35 -15.66
C ASP A 192 0.17 10.36 -16.49
N PRO A 193 -0.43 9.30 -17.07
CA PRO A 193 0.26 8.35 -17.92
C PRO A 193 0.48 8.89 -19.35
N GLY A 194 -0.08 10.06 -19.67
CA GLY A 194 -0.14 10.66 -21.00
C GLY A 194 -1.09 9.92 -21.94
N THR A 195 -1.39 10.53 -23.09
CA THR A 195 -2.25 9.95 -24.15
C THR A 195 -1.85 8.51 -24.51
N ALA A 196 -0.55 8.22 -24.65
CA ALA A 196 -0.09 6.89 -25.03
C ALA A 196 -0.38 5.80 -23.97
N GLY A 197 -0.57 6.17 -22.70
CA GLY A 197 -0.95 5.24 -21.64
C GLY A 197 -2.46 5.06 -21.48
N LEU A 198 -3.28 5.91 -22.13
CA LEU A 198 -4.74 5.86 -22.09
C LEU A 198 -5.34 5.33 -23.40
N ALA A 199 -4.77 5.70 -24.53
CA ALA A 199 -5.22 5.33 -25.85
C ALA A 199 -5.05 3.84 -26.15
N ARG A 200 -6.14 3.12 -26.46
CA ARG A 200 -6.03 1.78 -27.07
C ARG A 200 -6.00 1.89 -28.59
N THR A 201 -4.83 1.64 -29.19
CA THR A 201 -4.60 1.90 -30.63
C THR A 201 -4.85 0.69 -31.54
N SER A 202 -4.85 -0.52 -31.01
CA SER A 202 -5.07 -1.77 -31.75
C SER A 202 -5.51 -2.90 -30.81
N ASP A 203 -5.92 -4.04 -31.36
CA ASP A 203 -6.25 -5.22 -30.56
C ASP A 203 -5.02 -5.81 -29.86
N GLU A 204 -3.84 -5.67 -30.46
CA GLU A 204 -2.54 -6.07 -29.89
C GLU A 204 -2.04 -5.12 -28.79
N ASP A 205 -2.64 -3.93 -28.68
CA ASP A 205 -2.26 -2.94 -27.69
C ASP A 205 -2.69 -3.40 -26.29
N THR A 206 -1.69 -3.71 -25.47
CA THR A 206 -1.89 -4.14 -24.08
C THR A 206 -1.55 -3.04 -23.08
N ALA A 207 -1.40 -1.77 -23.48
CA ALA A 207 -1.15 -0.66 -22.57
C ALA A 207 -2.13 0.49 -22.85
N TYR A 208 -3.20 0.59 -22.05
CA TYR A 208 -4.26 1.59 -22.25
C TYR A 208 -5.06 1.77 -20.95
N GLY A 209 -5.96 2.74 -20.93
CA GLY A 209 -6.73 3.05 -19.74
C GLY A 209 -7.85 4.06 -19.96
N ALA A 210 -8.47 4.46 -18.85
CA ALA A 210 -9.48 5.51 -18.84
C ALA A 210 -9.04 6.68 -17.96
N ARG A 211 -9.34 7.90 -18.42
CA ARG A 211 -9.27 9.13 -17.64
C ARG A 211 -10.61 9.38 -16.93
N VAL A 212 -10.53 9.64 -15.63
CA VAL A 212 -11.63 10.19 -14.83
C VAL A 212 -11.27 11.64 -14.53
N ALA A 213 -12.01 12.58 -15.12
CA ALA A 213 -11.80 14.00 -14.90
C ALA A 213 -12.62 14.44 -13.69
N ILE A 214 -11.94 14.86 -12.62
CA ILE A 214 -12.53 15.15 -11.31
C ILE A 214 -12.44 16.65 -11.04
N THR A 215 -13.59 17.29 -10.81
CA THR A 215 -13.64 18.72 -10.53
C THR A 215 -14.80 19.08 -9.60
N ALA A 216 -14.66 20.18 -8.88
CA ALA A 216 -15.73 20.78 -8.07
C ALA A 216 -16.43 21.96 -8.80
N ASP A 217 -16.06 22.22 -10.06
CA ASP A 217 -16.69 23.28 -10.84
C ASP A 217 -18.10 22.88 -11.29
N THR A 218 -19.09 23.40 -10.58
CA THR A 218 -20.52 23.17 -10.87
C THR A 218 -20.98 23.65 -12.24
N SER A 219 -20.24 24.54 -12.93
CA SER A 219 -20.60 25.00 -14.28
C SER A 219 -20.48 23.90 -15.33
N LEU A 220 -19.64 22.88 -15.10
CA LEU A 220 -19.58 21.72 -15.99
C LEU A 220 -20.86 20.91 -15.98
N ARG A 221 -21.57 20.83 -14.85
CA ARG A 221 -22.88 20.15 -14.78
C ARG A 221 -23.90 20.74 -15.75
N ALA A 222 -23.80 22.04 -16.04
CA ALA A 222 -24.66 22.71 -17.02
C ALA A 222 -24.19 22.55 -18.47
N THR A 223 -22.92 22.19 -18.69
CA THR A 223 -22.28 22.20 -20.02
C THR A 223 -22.12 20.80 -20.60
N VAL A 224 -21.87 19.78 -19.76
CA VAL A 224 -21.75 18.39 -20.18
C VAL A 224 -23.12 17.89 -20.67
N SER A 225 -23.12 17.26 -21.84
CA SER A 225 -24.33 16.73 -22.48
C SER A 225 -25.03 15.70 -21.58
N GLY A 226 -26.36 15.73 -21.53
CA GLY A 226 -27.16 14.84 -20.68
C GLY A 226 -27.36 15.32 -19.24
N CYS A 227 -26.45 16.12 -18.69
CA CYS A 227 -26.51 16.54 -17.28
C CYS A 227 -27.59 17.58 -16.95
N GLY A 228 -27.81 18.58 -17.81
CA GLY A 228 -28.78 19.65 -17.57
C GLY A 228 -28.63 20.42 -16.24
N GLY A 229 -27.46 20.37 -15.60
CA GLY A 229 -27.17 20.95 -14.28
C GLY A 229 -27.34 19.99 -13.09
N GLY A 230 -27.92 18.80 -13.29
CA GLY A 230 -28.38 17.92 -12.22
C GLY A 230 -27.56 16.66 -11.97
N CYS A 231 -26.49 16.41 -12.73
CA CYS A 231 -25.71 15.16 -12.61
C CYS A 231 -24.55 15.27 -11.59
N ALA A 232 -24.16 14.15 -11.00
CA ALA A 232 -22.91 13.98 -10.25
C ALA A 232 -21.81 13.32 -11.07
N GLY A 233 -22.15 12.48 -12.05
CA GLY A 233 -21.19 11.87 -12.95
C GLY A 233 -21.77 11.58 -14.33
N VAL A 234 -20.87 11.32 -15.30
CA VAL A 234 -21.23 11.00 -16.68
C VAL A 234 -20.13 10.15 -17.32
N ALA A 235 -20.50 9.03 -17.93
CA ALA A 235 -19.59 8.19 -18.68
C ALA A 235 -20.25 7.43 -19.84
N TYR A 236 -19.49 7.26 -20.93
CA TYR A 236 -19.88 6.37 -22.02
C TYR A 236 -19.64 4.91 -21.65
N VAL A 237 -20.61 4.06 -22.01
CA VAL A 237 -20.61 2.65 -21.61
C VAL A 237 -19.74 1.79 -22.52
N ALA A 238 -19.01 0.83 -21.94
CA ALA A 238 -18.21 -0.19 -22.65
C ALA A 238 -17.17 0.42 -23.61
N THR A 239 -16.45 1.43 -23.14
CA THR A 239 -15.46 2.20 -23.91
C THR A 239 -14.02 1.94 -23.50
N TYR A 240 -13.78 1.36 -22.33
CA TYR A 240 -12.45 1.19 -21.74
C TYR A 240 -11.49 0.40 -22.63
N ASP A 241 -11.96 -0.68 -23.24
CA ASP A 241 -11.19 -1.50 -24.15
C ASP A 241 -11.57 -1.28 -25.63
N ALA A 242 -12.33 -0.22 -25.95
CA ALA A 242 -12.67 0.05 -27.34
C ALA A 242 -11.43 0.41 -28.17
N VAL A 243 -11.20 -0.29 -29.29
CA VAL A 243 -10.17 0.09 -30.26
C VAL A 243 -10.76 1.14 -31.21
N MET A 244 -10.26 2.37 -31.17
CA MET A 244 -10.69 3.43 -32.08
C MET A 244 -9.52 3.93 -32.93
N THR A 245 -9.57 3.61 -34.22
CA THR A 245 -8.54 4.03 -35.18
C THR A 245 -8.63 5.54 -35.42
N GLY A 246 -7.53 6.26 -35.16
CA GLY A 246 -7.41 7.70 -35.40
C GLY A 246 -7.76 8.59 -34.20
N TYR A 247 -8.65 8.13 -33.30
CA TYR A 247 -9.13 8.89 -32.14
C TYR A 247 -9.33 7.96 -30.92
N PRO A 248 -8.24 7.41 -30.36
CA PRO A 248 -8.33 6.38 -29.33
C PRO A 248 -8.90 6.86 -27.98
N GLU A 249 -8.97 8.17 -27.76
CA GLU A 249 -9.59 8.80 -26.57
C GLU A 249 -10.99 9.37 -26.87
N TYR A 250 -11.63 9.03 -28.00
CA TYR A 250 -12.85 9.70 -28.47
C TYR A 250 -14.03 9.67 -27.49
N TYR A 251 -14.16 8.64 -26.66
CA TYR A 251 -15.21 8.57 -25.63
C TYR A 251 -14.73 8.94 -24.22
N GLN A 252 -13.50 9.42 -24.08
CA GLN A 252 -12.94 9.91 -22.82
C GLN A 252 -13.17 11.43 -22.67
N PRO A 253 -13.14 11.97 -21.44
CA PRO A 253 -13.03 11.25 -20.17
C PRO A 253 -14.39 10.77 -19.66
N ALA A 254 -14.37 9.97 -18.60
CA ALA A 254 -15.47 9.90 -17.64
C ALA A 254 -15.40 11.11 -16.69
N PHE A 255 -16.53 11.61 -16.20
CA PHE A 255 -16.58 12.81 -15.37
C PHE A 255 -17.08 12.52 -13.96
N ALA A 256 -16.30 12.90 -12.94
CA ALA A 256 -16.80 12.99 -11.57
C ALA A 256 -16.95 14.47 -11.19
N LEU A 257 -18.20 14.93 -11.12
CA LEU A 257 -18.55 16.34 -10.96
C LEU A 257 -18.96 16.59 -9.52
N ALA A 258 -17.98 16.86 -8.65
CA ALA A 258 -18.22 17.15 -7.24
C ALA A 258 -19.07 18.41 -7.05
N ALA A 259 -19.86 18.46 -5.97
CA ALA A 259 -20.59 19.64 -5.55
C ALA A 259 -20.17 20.11 -4.16
N PRO A 260 -20.46 21.38 -3.79
CA PRO A 260 -20.21 21.87 -2.45
C PRO A 260 -20.78 20.94 -1.38
N GLY A 261 -19.94 20.54 -0.43
CA GLY A 261 -20.31 19.64 0.68
C GLY A 261 -20.06 18.16 0.41
N TYR A 262 -19.63 17.75 -0.78
CA TYR A 262 -19.21 16.38 -1.04
C TYR A 262 -17.92 16.06 -0.28
N THR A 263 -17.87 14.87 0.32
CA THR A 263 -16.65 14.35 0.95
C THR A 263 -15.76 13.65 -0.08
N ALA A 264 -14.51 13.35 0.31
CA ALA A 264 -13.64 12.50 -0.50
C ALA A 264 -14.28 11.13 -0.79
N ALA A 265 -15.00 10.54 0.17
CA ALA A 265 -15.77 9.34 -0.06
C ALA A 265 -16.80 9.53 -1.19
N ASN A 266 -17.62 10.59 -1.16
CA ASN A 266 -18.61 10.83 -2.23
C ASN A 266 -17.97 10.96 -3.61
N ILE A 267 -16.81 11.63 -3.70
CA ILE A 267 -16.08 11.81 -4.95
C ILE A 267 -15.52 10.47 -5.44
N ALA A 268 -15.00 9.64 -4.53
CA ALA A 268 -14.50 8.31 -4.83
C ALA A 268 -15.59 7.39 -5.38
N GLU A 269 -16.76 7.36 -4.74
CA GLU A 269 -17.90 6.55 -5.20
C GLU A 269 -18.30 6.93 -6.62
N ILE A 270 -18.42 8.24 -6.90
CA ILE A 270 -18.73 8.72 -8.26
C ILE A 270 -17.62 8.28 -9.22
N ALA A 271 -16.35 8.51 -8.89
CA ALA A 271 -15.24 8.14 -9.77
C ALA A 271 -15.22 6.62 -10.07
N ALA A 272 -15.40 5.77 -9.05
CA ALA A 272 -15.44 4.32 -9.21
C ALA A 272 -16.63 3.86 -10.07
N HIS A 273 -17.81 4.45 -9.83
CA HIS A 273 -19.05 4.22 -10.57
C HIS A 273 -18.90 4.57 -12.06
N GLU A 274 -18.37 5.76 -12.37
CA GLU A 274 -18.16 6.19 -13.74
C GLU A 274 -17.15 5.32 -14.50
N VAL A 275 -16.08 4.89 -13.82
CA VAL A 275 -15.15 3.91 -14.38
C VAL A 275 -15.88 2.60 -14.67
N GLY A 276 -16.79 2.17 -13.78
CA GLY A 276 -17.63 1.00 -13.98
C GLY A 276 -18.44 1.05 -15.27
N HIS A 277 -19.03 2.21 -15.61
CA HIS A 277 -19.68 2.40 -16.90
C HIS A 277 -18.73 2.24 -18.08
N THR A 278 -17.52 2.83 -18.02
CA THR A 278 -16.53 2.64 -19.10
C THR A 278 -16.20 1.16 -19.31
N LEU A 279 -16.31 0.34 -18.26
CA LEU A 279 -16.11 -1.12 -18.24
C LEU A 279 -17.39 -1.94 -18.53
N GLY A 280 -18.47 -1.29 -18.95
CA GLY A 280 -19.69 -1.95 -19.42
C GLY A 280 -20.73 -2.26 -18.33
N LEU A 281 -20.51 -1.78 -17.09
CA LEU A 281 -21.48 -1.95 -16.02
C LEU A 281 -22.69 -1.03 -16.22
N ARG A 282 -23.88 -1.52 -15.83
CA ARG A 282 -25.13 -0.75 -15.78
C ARG A 282 -25.52 -0.56 -14.32
N HIS A 283 -26.47 0.33 -14.06
CA HIS A 283 -26.87 0.58 -12.69
C HIS A 283 -27.42 -0.66 -11.98
N ASP A 284 -26.97 -0.84 -10.75
CA ASP A 284 -27.60 -1.70 -9.76
C ASP A 284 -28.76 -0.93 -9.13
N GLY A 285 -29.97 -1.18 -9.61
CA GLY A 285 -31.21 -0.54 -9.17
C GLY A 285 -32.01 -1.34 -8.15
N GLU A 286 -33.04 -0.74 -7.55
CA GLU A 286 -33.98 -1.43 -6.65
C GLU A 286 -35.43 -1.12 -7.01
N GLY A 287 -36.23 -2.15 -7.27
CA GLY A 287 -37.66 -2.04 -7.58
C GLY A 287 -37.91 -1.34 -8.90
N LEU A 288 -38.32 -0.05 -8.84
CA LEU A 288 -38.55 0.80 -10.01
C LEU A 288 -37.50 1.92 -10.14
N SER A 289 -36.54 1.97 -9.23
CA SER A 289 -35.45 2.95 -9.25
C SER A 289 -34.28 2.42 -10.06
N GLY A 290 -33.69 3.27 -10.90
CA GLY A 290 -32.43 2.98 -11.60
C GLY A 290 -31.28 2.68 -10.64
N TYR A 291 -31.31 3.26 -9.43
CA TYR A 291 -30.30 3.02 -8.38
C TYR A 291 -30.87 2.32 -7.16
N TYR A 292 -30.05 1.48 -6.55
CA TYR A 292 -30.16 1.08 -5.16
C TYR A 292 -29.78 2.28 -4.29
N GLN A 293 -30.66 2.71 -3.38
CA GLN A 293 -30.47 3.91 -2.58
C GLN A 293 -30.80 3.69 -1.09
N ASP A 294 -29.98 4.24 -0.19
CA ASP A 294 -30.32 4.30 1.25
C ASP A 294 -31.34 5.42 1.55
N THR A 295 -32.60 5.17 1.21
CA THR A 295 -33.71 6.09 1.49
C THR A 295 -34.01 6.27 2.98
N THR A 296 -33.47 5.39 3.83
CA THR A 296 -33.75 5.37 5.28
C THR A 296 -32.64 5.99 6.12
N GLY A 297 -31.44 6.16 5.55
CA GLY A 297 -30.23 6.51 6.30
C GLY A 297 -29.71 5.39 7.21
N THR A 298 -30.22 4.15 7.06
CA THR A 298 -29.91 3.02 7.95
C THR A 298 -29.21 1.86 7.26
N ARG A 299 -29.12 1.86 5.92
CA ARG A 299 -28.39 0.83 5.19
C ARG A 299 -26.88 0.98 5.43
N ILE A 300 -26.21 -0.16 5.50
CA ILE A 300 -24.76 -0.25 5.72
C ILE A 300 -24.02 -0.39 4.40
N TRP A 301 -24.70 -0.95 3.40
CA TRP A 301 -24.14 -1.34 2.12
C TRP A 301 -24.95 -0.81 0.94
N SER A 302 -24.26 -0.50 -0.15
CA SER A 302 -24.81 -0.29 -1.48
C SER A 302 -23.81 -0.82 -2.53
N PRO A 303 -24.30 -1.22 -3.70
CA PRO A 303 -23.41 -1.61 -4.78
C PRO A 303 -22.69 -0.39 -5.37
N VAL A 304 -21.47 -0.59 -5.88
CA VAL A 304 -20.70 0.48 -6.57
C VAL A 304 -21.53 1.09 -7.70
N MET A 305 -22.26 0.26 -8.46
CA MET A 305 -23.15 0.73 -9.54
C MET A 305 -24.55 1.16 -9.07
N GLY A 306 -24.78 1.25 -7.76
CA GLY A 306 -25.94 1.90 -7.16
C GLY A 306 -25.64 3.34 -6.79
N ALA A 307 -26.42 3.90 -5.86
CA ALA A 307 -26.03 5.14 -5.20
C ALA A 307 -25.11 4.81 -4.02
N GLY A 308 -23.79 4.88 -4.25
CA GLY A 308 -22.70 4.52 -3.34
C GLY A 308 -22.64 5.23 -1.97
N TYR A 309 -23.68 5.92 -1.52
CA TYR A 309 -23.62 6.81 -0.35
C TYR A 309 -23.82 6.11 1.01
N THR A 310 -23.52 4.81 1.08
CA THR A 310 -23.45 4.04 2.33
C THR A 310 -22.01 3.88 2.81
N PRO A 311 -21.77 3.42 4.06
CA PRO A 311 -20.42 3.24 4.60
C PRO A 311 -19.57 2.17 3.93
N LEU A 312 -20.22 1.14 3.39
CA LEU A 312 -19.59 0.06 2.65
C LEU A 312 -20.16 0.08 1.23
N THR A 313 -19.29 0.00 0.25
CA THR A 313 -19.62 -0.07 -1.17
C THR A 313 -18.82 -1.20 -1.78
N GLN A 314 -19.46 -1.99 -2.64
CA GLN A 314 -18.83 -3.18 -3.23
C GLN A 314 -19.42 -3.47 -4.60
N PHE A 315 -18.69 -4.18 -5.46
CA PHE A 315 -19.26 -4.76 -6.67
C PHE A 315 -20.36 -5.79 -6.35
N SER A 316 -21.32 -5.95 -7.26
CA SER A 316 -22.50 -6.78 -7.06
C SER A 316 -22.67 -7.89 -8.10
N ILE A 317 -23.54 -8.83 -7.76
CA ILE A 317 -24.13 -9.79 -8.70
C ILE A 317 -25.66 -9.63 -8.82
N GLY A 318 -26.21 -8.57 -8.21
CA GLY A 318 -27.65 -8.32 -8.14
C GLY A 318 -28.41 -9.36 -7.30
N ASP A 319 -27.77 -9.95 -6.29
CA ASP A 319 -28.39 -10.94 -5.38
C ASP A 319 -29.12 -10.32 -4.19
N TYR A 320 -29.16 -8.99 -4.11
CA TYR A 320 -29.96 -8.25 -3.13
C TYR A 320 -31.44 -8.22 -3.51
N ALA A 321 -32.31 -8.09 -2.50
CA ALA A 321 -33.75 -8.08 -2.70
C ALA A 321 -34.19 -6.90 -3.57
N GLY A 322 -34.96 -7.20 -4.63
CA GLY A 322 -35.52 -6.16 -5.51
C GLY A 322 -34.55 -5.62 -6.56
N ALA A 323 -33.38 -6.24 -6.77
CA ALA A 323 -32.45 -5.87 -7.82
C ALA A 323 -33.14 -5.74 -9.20
N THR A 324 -32.87 -4.64 -9.92
CA THR A 324 -33.41 -4.40 -11.27
C THR A 324 -32.62 -5.12 -12.36
N GLN A 325 -31.39 -5.54 -12.04
CA GLN A 325 -30.53 -6.32 -12.92
C GLN A 325 -29.64 -7.27 -12.08
N THR A 326 -29.01 -8.24 -12.74
CA THR A 326 -28.17 -9.28 -12.10
C THR A 326 -26.86 -9.53 -12.87
N GLN A 327 -26.17 -8.47 -13.29
CA GLN A 327 -24.84 -8.55 -13.89
C GLN A 327 -23.86 -9.09 -12.86
N ASP A 328 -23.01 -10.00 -13.29
CA ASP A 328 -21.80 -10.36 -12.53
C ASP A 328 -20.76 -9.28 -12.84
N ASP A 329 -20.65 -8.29 -11.96
CA ASP A 329 -19.78 -7.13 -12.18
C ASP A 329 -18.32 -7.52 -12.42
N PHE A 330 -17.78 -8.48 -11.65
CA PHE A 330 -16.42 -8.96 -11.83
C PHE A 330 -16.22 -9.56 -13.23
N ALA A 331 -17.18 -10.35 -13.71
CA ALA A 331 -17.13 -10.93 -15.04
C ALA A 331 -17.27 -9.87 -16.14
N VAL A 332 -18.14 -8.87 -15.95
CA VAL A 332 -18.33 -7.79 -16.92
C VAL A 332 -17.06 -6.94 -17.04
N VAL A 333 -16.48 -6.48 -15.92
CA VAL A 333 -15.22 -5.74 -15.92
C VAL A 333 -14.09 -6.55 -16.57
N ALA A 334 -13.99 -7.85 -16.24
CA ALA A 334 -13.01 -8.74 -16.84
C ALA A 334 -13.16 -8.89 -18.37
N SER A 335 -14.40 -8.80 -18.87
CA SER A 335 -14.69 -8.86 -20.30
C SER A 335 -14.40 -7.56 -21.06
N HIS A 336 -14.24 -6.43 -20.37
CA HIS A 336 -13.97 -5.10 -20.94
C HIS A 336 -12.56 -4.60 -20.65
N GLY A 337 -11.59 -5.52 -20.61
CA GLY A 337 -10.17 -5.19 -20.70
C GLY A 337 -9.38 -5.26 -19.41
N ILE A 338 -10.01 -5.38 -18.24
CA ILE A 338 -9.32 -5.49 -16.95
C ILE A 338 -9.57 -6.85 -16.28
N ALA A 339 -8.65 -7.79 -16.47
CA ALA A 339 -8.75 -9.11 -15.85
C ALA A 339 -8.59 -9.07 -14.32
N LEU A 340 -9.23 -10.00 -13.61
CA LEU A 340 -8.98 -10.26 -12.20
C LEU A 340 -7.51 -10.64 -11.95
N VAL A 341 -6.97 -10.27 -10.78
CA VAL A 341 -5.68 -10.76 -10.33
C VAL A 341 -5.76 -12.22 -9.91
N GLY A 342 -4.64 -12.93 -10.01
CA GLY A 342 -4.56 -14.28 -9.46
C GLY A 342 -4.36 -14.25 -7.94
N ASP A 343 -4.91 -15.27 -7.27
CA ASP A 343 -4.72 -15.61 -5.86
C ASP A 343 -3.24 -15.44 -5.43
N ASP A 344 -3.03 -14.69 -4.34
CA ASP A 344 -1.73 -14.40 -3.74
C ASP A 344 -1.33 -15.41 -2.65
N PHE A 345 -2.29 -16.02 -1.95
CA PHE A 345 -2.10 -17.05 -0.91
C PHE A 345 -3.07 -18.23 -1.03
N GLY A 346 -2.54 -19.39 -1.43
CA GLY A 346 -3.42 -20.52 -1.76
C GLY A 346 -4.32 -21.08 -0.65
N ASN A 347 -5.48 -21.56 -1.08
CA ASN A 347 -6.61 -22.02 -0.27
C ASN A 347 -6.36 -23.32 0.51
N GLY A 348 -6.04 -23.17 1.80
CA GLY A 348 -6.02 -24.25 2.79
C GLY A 348 -4.64 -24.81 3.17
N SER A 349 -4.64 -25.77 4.08
CA SER A 349 -3.45 -26.20 4.85
C SER A 349 -2.27 -26.74 4.04
N VAL A 350 -2.50 -27.21 2.80
CA VAL A 350 -1.45 -27.75 1.90
C VAL A 350 -0.71 -26.63 1.17
N THR A 351 -1.43 -25.59 0.76
CA THR A 351 -0.91 -24.42 0.04
C THR A 351 -0.60 -23.26 0.96
N ALA A 352 -0.94 -23.37 2.24
CA ALA A 352 -0.80 -22.32 3.23
C ALA A 352 0.60 -21.70 3.28
N TYR A 353 0.63 -20.37 3.29
CA TYR A 353 1.86 -19.59 3.40
C TYR A 353 2.45 -19.70 4.80
N SER A 354 3.73 -20.04 4.89
CA SER A 354 4.38 -20.27 6.19
C SER A 354 4.83 -18.96 6.82
N LEU A 355 4.18 -18.54 7.91
CA LEU A 355 4.54 -17.34 8.68
C LEU A 355 5.81 -17.52 9.55
N GLY A 356 6.32 -18.75 9.68
CA GLY A 356 7.47 -19.05 10.53
C GLY A 356 7.10 -19.22 12.01
N SER A 357 8.02 -18.83 12.91
CA SER A 357 7.92 -19.06 14.36
C SER A 357 7.87 -17.80 15.23
N THR A 358 7.83 -16.61 14.63
CA THR A 358 7.83 -15.31 15.33
C THR A 358 6.62 -14.49 14.93
N ALA A 359 6.44 -13.34 15.58
CA ALA A 359 5.48 -12.34 15.13
C ALA A 359 5.69 -12.01 13.64
N ALA A 360 4.59 -11.82 12.91
CA ALA A 360 4.56 -11.60 11.48
C ALA A 360 3.47 -10.58 11.13
N ASN A 361 3.76 -9.73 10.15
CA ASN A 361 2.78 -8.87 9.49
C ASN A 361 2.80 -9.24 8.00
N VAL A 362 1.65 -9.60 7.44
CA VAL A 362 1.52 -10.00 6.04
C VAL A 362 0.36 -9.25 5.42
N SER A 363 0.64 -8.55 4.32
CA SER A 363 -0.40 -7.96 3.49
C SER A 363 -0.87 -8.98 2.46
N GLY A 364 -2.18 -9.04 2.24
CA GLY A 364 -2.80 -9.92 1.25
C GLY A 364 -4.02 -9.28 0.60
N LEU A 365 -4.63 -10.02 -0.32
CA LEU A 365 -5.82 -9.64 -1.04
C LEU A 365 -6.72 -10.87 -1.17
N VAL A 366 -7.89 -10.80 -0.54
CA VAL A 366 -8.99 -11.72 -0.88
C VAL A 366 -9.54 -11.25 -2.23
N GLY A 367 -9.23 -11.97 -3.31
CA GLY A 367 -9.54 -11.54 -4.69
C GLY A 367 -10.87 -12.05 -5.24
N SER A 368 -11.53 -12.98 -4.55
CA SER A 368 -12.86 -13.50 -4.93
C SER A 368 -13.57 -14.13 -3.73
N ARG A 369 -14.88 -14.32 -3.81
CA ARG A 369 -15.66 -15.05 -2.79
C ARG A 369 -15.25 -16.52 -2.55
N ALA A 370 -14.40 -17.07 -3.41
CA ALA A 370 -13.86 -18.43 -3.27
C ALA A 370 -12.41 -18.44 -2.76
N ASP A 371 -11.86 -17.25 -2.51
CA ASP A 371 -10.47 -17.04 -2.13
C ASP A 371 -10.33 -17.10 -0.61
N VAL A 372 -9.46 -17.98 -0.13
CA VAL A 372 -9.26 -18.20 1.31
C VAL A 372 -7.78 -18.25 1.59
N ASP A 373 -7.24 -17.14 2.09
CA ASP A 373 -5.82 -17.04 2.33
C ASP A 373 -5.42 -17.83 3.56
N SER A 374 -4.68 -18.91 3.34
CA SER A 374 -4.27 -19.81 4.42
C SER A 374 -2.83 -19.57 4.84
N PHE A 375 -2.63 -19.50 6.15
CA PHE A 375 -1.35 -19.20 6.77
C PHE A 375 -0.96 -20.26 7.80
N ARG A 376 0.20 -20.88 7.62
CA ARG A 376 0.74 -21.88 8.55
C ARG A 376 1.63 -21.23 9.60
N ILE A 377 1.33 -21.49 10.87
CA ILE A 377 2.10 -21.06 12.03
C ILE A 377 2.76 -22.27 12.69
N THR A 378 4.07 -22.19 12.96
CA THR A 378 4.79 -23.19 13.77
C THR A 378 5.20 -22.58 15.10
N ARG A 379 4.49 -22.92 16.17
CA ARG A 379 4.74 -22.38 17.51
C ARG A 379 5.74 -23.25 18.27
N SER A 380 6.79 -22.63 18.79
CA SER A 380 7.77 -23.27 19.69
C SER A 380 7.47 -23.01 21.17
N CYS A 381 6.48 -22.16 21.46
CA CYS A 381 6.15 -21.69 22.79
C CYS A 381 4.70 -22.01 23.16
N SER A 382 4.42 -22.14 24.46
CA SER A 382 3.06 -22.11 25.01
C SER A 382 2.68 -20.67 25.35
N GLY A 383 1.42 -20.30 25.19
CA GLY A 383 0.92 -18.96 25.55
C GLY A 383 -0.12 -18.45 24.56
N ALA A 384 -0.60 -17.22 24.75
CA ALA A 384 -1.55 -16.60 23.86
C ALA A 384 -0.92 -16.37 22.46
N LEU A 385 -1.56 -16.90 21.43
CA LEU A 385 -1.44 -16.42 20.06
C LEU A 385 -2.47 -15.30 19.89
N THR A 386 -2.06 -14.14 19.41
CA THR A 386 -2.98 -13.08 18.99
C THR A 386 -2.80 -12.86 17.50
N ALA A 387 -3.90 -12.96 16.76
CA ALA A 387 -3.96 -12.71 15.33
C ALA A 387 -5.08 -11.71 15.04
N SER A 388 -4.83 -10.74 14.17
CA SER A 388 -5.81 -9.74 13.74
C SER A 388 -5.67 -9.49 12.25
N VAL A 389 -6.80 -9.39 11.56
CA VAL A 389 -6.94 -8.96 10.18
C VAL A 389 -7.53 -7.56 10.20
N ALA A 390 -6.82 -6.63 9.59
CA ALA A 390 -7.31 -5.28 9.34
C ALA A 390 -7.49 -5.10 7.82
N PRO A 391 -8.72 -4.91 7.31
CA PRO A 391 -8.96 -4.47 5.94
C PRO A 391 -8.28 -3.12 5.63
N ALA A 392 -8.40 -2.65 4.39
CA ALA A 392 -7.95 -1.32 4.01
C ALA A 392 -8.47 -0.24 4.98
N ALA A 393 -7.66 0.77 5.27
CA ALA A 393 -8.05 1.80 6.25
C ALA A 393 -9.11 2.77 5.71
N LEU A 394 -9.19 2.92 4.37
CA LEU A 394 -10.09 3.82 3.66
C LEU A 394 -10.81 3.02 2.58
N GLY A 395 -12.14 3.13 2.52
CA GLY A 395 -12.95 2.41 1.52
C GLY A 395 -12.77 0.89 1.58
N ALA A 396 -12.79 0.31 2.78
CA ALA A 396 -12.65 -1.13 2.91
C ALA A 396 -13.83 -1.86 2.28
N ASP A 397 -13.56 -2.65 1.24
CA ASP A 397 -14.54 -3.54 0.63
C ASP A 397 -14.62 -4.89 1.35
N LEU A 398 -13.49 -5.36 1.89
CA LEU A 398 -13.42 -6.64 2.59
C LEU A 398 -14.07 -6.56 3.97
N ASP A 399 -15.22 -7.22 4.13
CA ASP A 399 -15.72 -7.67 5.43
C ASP A 399 -15.04 -9.00 5.79
N SER A 400 -14.12 -8.98 6.76
CA SER A 400 -13.18 -10.07 6.99
C SER A 400 -13.64 -11.10 8.02
N ARG A 401 -13.32 -12.37 7.74
CA ARG A 401 -13.37 -13.47 8.70
C ARG A 401 -11.99 -14.04 8.92
N LEU A 402 -11.65 -14.23 10.19
CA LEU A 402 -10.45 -14.95 10.62
C LEU A 402 -10.83 -16.27 11.28
N ARG A 403 -10.27 -17.38 10.80
CA ARG A 403 -10.39 -18.71 11.42
C ARG A 403 -9.04 -19.19 11.89
N LEU A 404 -9.01 -19.85 13.05
CA LEU A 404 -7.85 -20.54 13.60
C LEU A 404 -8.14 -22.03 13.63
N LEU A 405 -7.28 -22.83 13.00
CA LEU A 405 -7.41 -24.28 12.89
C LEU A 405 -6.21 -25.00 13.52
N ASP A 406 -6.45 -26.22 13.98
CA ASP A 406 -5.42 -27.15 14.41
C ASP A 406 -4.70 -27.81 13.23
N ALA A 407 -3.68 -28.63 13.52
CA ALA A 407 -2.88 -29.31 12.51
C ALA A 407 -3.67 -30.30 11.63
N SER A 408 -4.85 -30.75 12.07
CA SER A 408 -5.74 -31.65 11.32
C SER A 408 -6.79 -30.91 10.48
N GLY A 409 -6.82 -29.57 10.56
CA GLY A 409 -7.86 -28.74 9.96
C GLY A 409 -9.12 -28.60 10.82
N GLY A 410 -9.07 -29.05 12.07
CA GLY A 410 -10.15 -28.84 13.04
C GLY A 410 -10.25 -27.37 13.43
N LEU A 411 -11.44 -26.78 13.35
CA LEU A 411 -11.67 -25.40 13.75
C LEU A 411 -11.49 -25.24 15.25
N LEU A 412 -10.55 -24.39 15.65
CA LEU A 412 -10.36 -24.01 17.04
C LEU A 412 -11.19 -22.78 17.36
N ALA A 413 -11.02 -21.69 16.62
CA ALA A 413 -11.72 -20.43 16.83
C ALA A 413 -12.06 -19.75 15.50
N SER A 414 -13.07 -18.88 15.50
CA SER A 414 -13.47 -18.06 14.37
C SER A 414 -13.87 -16.68 14.88
N SER A 415 -13.63 -15.65 14.08
CA SER A 415 -13.99 -14.26 14.33
C SER A 415 -14.46 -13.63 13.02
N ALA A 416 -15.66 -13.07 13.05
CA ALA A 416 -16.26 -12.25 12.00
C ALA A 416 -17.25 -11.34 12.74
N PRO A 417 -16.78 -10.21 13.31
CA PRO A 417 -17.66 -9.28 13.99
C PRO A 417 -18.77 -8.80 13.06
N PRO A 418 -19.99 -8.55 13.56
CA PRO A 418 -21.06 -8.07 12.71
C PRO A 418 -20.74 -6.65 12.23
N ALA A 419 -20.77 -6.46 10.91
CA ALA A 419 -20.64 -5.13 10.33
C ALA A 419 -21.77 -4.22 10.82
N ALA A 420 -21.41 -3.03 11.28
CA ALA A 420 -22.33 -2.06 11.84
C ALA A 420 -21.96 -0.64 11.44
N ARG A 421 -22.97 0.13 11.04
CA ARG A 421 -22.84 1.57 10.81
C ARG A 421 -22.77 2.32 12.14
N ALA A 422 -21.85 3.29 12.24
CA ALA A 422 -21.64 4.06 13.48
C ALA A 422 -22.73 5.13 13.79
N GLY A 423 -23.81 5.20 13.01
CA GLY A 423 -24.95 6.11 13.21
C GLY A 423 -25.72 6.42 11.91
N THR A 424 -26.92 6.99 12.01
CA THR A 424 -27.70 7.41 10.82
C THR A 424 -26.89 8.40 9.99
N TRP A 425 -26.72 8.14 8.68
CA TRP A 425 -25.89 8.94 7.75
C TRP A 425 -24.39 8.98 8.03
N SER A 426 -23.88 8.19 8.99
CA SER A 426 -22.44 8.08 9.22
C SER A 426 -21.78 7.40 8.03
N PRO A 427 -20.66 7.88 7.47
CA PRO A 427 -19.90 7.13 6.45
C PRO A 427 -19.00 6.04 7.08
N VAL A 428 -19.01 5.88 8.41
CA VAL A 428 -18.14 4.95 9.12
C VAL A 428 -18.85 3.62 9.35
N VAL A 429 -18.21 2.55 8.87
CA VAL A 429 -18.53 1.15 9.16
C VAL A 429 -17.53 0.60 10.18
N THR A 430 -18.03 -0.27 11.06
CA THR A 430 -17.26 -0.99 12.07
C THR A 430 -17.51 -2.48 11.93
N GLY A 431 -16.59 -3.31 12.43
CA GLY A 431 -16.77 -4.76 12.45
C GLY A 431 -16.28 -5.49 11.19
N LEU A 432 -15.72 -4.77 10.21
CA LEU A 432 -15.08 -5.40 9.04
C LEU A 432 -13.76 -6.10 9.39
N ASP A 433 -13.15 -5.78 10.53
CA ASP A 433 -11.92 -6.39 11.03
C ASP A 433 -12.20 -7.68 11.80
N ALA A 434 -11.24 -8.60 11.84
CA ALA A 434 -11.38 -9.86 12.58
C ALA A 434 -10.18 -10.12 13.48
N SER A 435 -10.43 -10.52 14.73
CA SER A 435 -9.34 -10.84 15.68
C SER A 435 -9.61 -12.08 16.51
N ILE A 436 -8.54 -12.84 16.79
CA ILE A 436 -8.54 -14.03 17.65
C ILE A 436 -7.37 -13.90 18.63
N SER A 437 -7.66 -14.11 19.92
CA SER A 437 -6.63 -14.37 20.93
C SER A 437 -6.90 -15.70 21.61
N ARG A 438 -5.95 -16.63 21.56
CA ARG A 438 -6.10 -17.98 22.12
C ARG A 438 -4.80 -18.52 22.69
N SER A 439 -4.86 -19.04 23.91
CA SER A 439 -3.75 -19.81 24.47
C SER A 439 -3.61 -21.16 23.77
N LEU A 440 -2.42 -21.39 23.24
CA LEU A 440 -2.08 -22.60 22.48
C LEU A 440 -0.78 -23.19 23.01
N ASP A 441 -0.63 -24.50 22.91
CA ASP A 441 0.62 -25.22 23.17
C ASP A 441 1.55 -25.16 21.93
N PRO A 442 2.84 -25.53 22.08
CA PRO A 442 3.73 -25.72 20.94
C PRO A 442 3.13 -26.68 19.92
N GLY A 443 3.19 -26.35 18.63
CA GLY A 443 2.51 -27.10 17.60
C GLY A 443 2.38 -26.36 16.26
N THR A 444 1.76 -27.03 15.30
CA THR A 444 1.38 -26.42 14.02
C THR A 444 -0.08 -26.01 14.07
N TYR A 445 -0.37 -24.80 13.60
CA TYR A 445 -1.71 -24.23 13.50
C TYR A 445 -1.85 -23.52 12.15
N TYR A 446 -3.09 -23.27 11.75
CA TYR A 446 -3.41 -22.54 10.54
C TYR A 446 -4.31 -21.35 10.87
N LEU A 447 -4.07 -20.22 10.22
CA LEU A 447 -5.03 -19.13 10.11
C LEU A 447 -5.61 -19.12 8.70
N GLU A 448 -6.89 -18.85 8.57
CA GLU A 448 -7.55 -18.62 7.28
C GLU A 448 -8.22 -17.25 7.32
N VAL A 449 -7.92 -16.41 6.32
CA VAL A 449 -8.56 -15.12 6.07
C VAL A 449 -9.50 -15.29 4.88
N ASP A 450 -10.71 -14.77 4.98
CA ASP A 450 -11.78 -14.94 4.00
C ASP A 450 -12.73 -13.73 4.06
N GLY A 451 -13.49 -13.50 2.99
CA GLY A 451 -14.59 -12.53 2.96
C GLY A 451 -15.90 -13.12 3.52
N VAL A 452 -16.75 -12.28 4.10
CA VAL A 452 -18.10 -12.66 4.54
C VAL A 452 -19.15 -11.66 4.08
N GLY A 453 -20.40 -12.12 3.96
CA GLY A 453 -21.56 -11.24 3.78
C GLY A 453 -22.34 -11.09 5.09
N LEU A 454 -23.36 -10.24 5.08
CA LEU A 454 -24.34 -10.20 6.15
C LEU A 454 -25.24 -11.45 6.10
N ASP A 455 -25.51 -12.03 7.27
CA ASP A 455 -26.36 -13.23 7.39
C ASP A 455 -27.81 -13.00 6.90
N ASP A 456 -28.27 -11.74 6.82
CA ASP A 456 -29.61 -11.36 6.35
C ASP A 456 -29.55 -10.73 4.94
N ALA A 457 -29.97 -11.49 3.94
CA ALA A 457 -30.02 -11.08 2.53
C ALA A 457 -31.00 -9.91 2.24
N THR A 458 -31.86 -9.52 3.19
CA THR A 458 -32.82 -8.41 3.02
C THR A 458 -32.29 -7.05 3.45
N LEU A 459 -31.17 -7.02 4.18
CA LEU A 459 -30.58 -5.80 4.74
C LEU A 459 -29.18 -5.50 4.22
N GLY A 460 -28.63 -6.36 3.37
CA GLY A 460 -27.19 -6.39 3.17
C GLY A 460 -26.70 -7.01 1.88
N TYR A 461 -25.43 -7.36 1.95
CA TYR A 461 -24.58 -7.87 0.88
C TYR A 461 -24.23 -9.33 1.14
N SER A 462 -24.05 -10.09 0.06
CA SER A 462 -23.45 -11.41 0.13
C SER A 462 -21.93 -11.32 0.25
N ASP A 463 -21.27 -12.46 0.39
CA ASP A 463 -19.81 -12.56 0.34
C ASP A 463 -19.21 -12.28 -1.06
N TYR A 464 -20.05 -12.02 -2.07
CA TYR A 464 -19.59 -11.78 -3.44
C TYR A 464 -18.67 -10.56 -3.52
N GLY A 465 -19.13 -9.42 -3.00
CA GLY A 465 -18.41 -8.15 -3.04
C GLY A 465 -17.41 -7.96 -1.90
N SER A 466 -17.39 -8.87 -0.91
CA SER A 466 -16.49 -8.83 0.24
C SER A 466 -15.10 -9.34 -0.11
N VAL A 467 -14.45 -8.62 -1.00
CA VAL A 467 -13.08 -8.85 -1.50
C VAL A 467 -12.27 -7.58 -1.24
N GLY A 468 -10.96 -7.69 -1.11
CA GLY A 468 -10.14 -6.51 -0.82
C GLY A 468 -8.83 -6.81 -0.10
N ARG A 469 -8.02 -5.76 0.04
CA ARG A 469 -6.72 -5.83 0.70
C ARG A 469 -6.89 -5.91 2.21
N TYR A 470 -5.97 -6.62 2.84
CA TYR A 470 -5.88 -6.66 4.30
C TYR A 470 -4.44 -6.76 4.80
N LEU A 471 -4.26 -6.49 6.08
CA LEU A 471 -3.07 -6.74 6.86
C LEU A 471 -3.38 -7.78 7.94
N LEU A 472 -2.77 -8.96 7.83
CA LEU A 472 -2.73 -9.95 8.89
C LEU A 472 -1.54 -9.69 9.81
N ALA A 473 -1.82 -9.36 11.07
CA ALA A 473 -0.83 -9.25 12.14
C ALA A 473 -0.94 -10.43 13.09
N VAL A 474 0.16 -11.11 13.36
CA VAL A 474 0.25 -12.28 14.24
C VAL A 474 1.36 -12.05 15.27
N SER A 475 1.08 -12.32 16.54
CA SER A 475 2.02 -12.21 17.65
C SER A 475 1.78 -13.28 18.72
N GLY A 476 2.67 -13.37 19.71
CA GLY A 476 2.48 -14.27 20.87
C GLY A 476 3.48 -15.43 21.01
N CYS A 477 4.53 -15.44 20.18
CA CYS A 477 5.79 -16.16 20.44
C CYS A 477 6.94 -15.26 19.97
N ASP A 478 7.17 -14.14 20.65
CA ASP A 478 8.36 -13.34 20.36
C ASP A 478 9.60 -14.19 20.62
N ALA A 479 10.50 -14.24 19.65
CA ALA A 479 11.76 -14.94 19.83
C ALA A 479 12.50 -14.31 21.02
N VAL A 480 12.67 -15.09 22.09
CA VAL A 480 13.74 -14.81 23.05
C VAL A 480 15.04 -14.81 22.22
N SER A 481 15.58 -13.63 21.97
CA SER A 481 16.89 -13.48 21.33
C SER A 481 17.88 -14.35 22.10
N PRO A 482 18.70 -15.21 21.44
CA PRO A 482 19.70 -15.98 22.15
C PRO A 482 20.57 -15.03 22.97
N ALA A 483 20.65 -15.26 24.27
CA ALA A 483 21.52 -14.46 25.13
C ALA A 483 22.96 -14.59 24.61
N ASN A 484 23.58 -13.47 24.22
CA ASN A 484 24.99 -13.39 23.88
C ASN A 484 25.75 -12.84 25.08
N VAL A 485 27.05 -13.14 25.20
CA VAL A 485 27.89 -12.50 26.23
C VAL A 485 27.94 -10.97 26.03
N PRO A 486 28.16 -10.15 27.08
CA PRO A 486 28.25 -8.70 26.92
C PRO A 486 29.42 -8.29 26.01
N SER A 487 29.44 -7.04 25.53
CA SER A 487 30.68 -6.53 24.92
C SER A 487 31.80 -6.40 25.94
N VAL A 488 33.02 -6.17 25.45
CA VAL A 488 34.17 -5.83 26.30
C VAL A 488 33.91 -4.53 27.08
N PRO A 489 34.17 -4.46 28.40
CA PRO A 489 34.13 -3.21 29.16
C PRO A 489 35.21 -2.22 28.68
N VAL A 490 35.00 -0.93 28.88
CA VAL A 490 35.99 0.09 28.51
C VAL A 490 36.84 0.43 29.72
N VAL A 491 38.13 0.08 29.71
CA VAL A 491 39.04 0.47 30.79
C VAL A 491 39.34 1.96 30.69
N VAL A 492 38.91 2.71 31.70
CA VAL A 492 39.09 4.16 31.80
C VAL A 492 40.47 4.49 32.35
N ALA A 493 40.87 3.80 33.43
CA ALA A 493 42.13 4.08 34.11
C ALA A 493 42.66 2.87 34.89
N ALA A 494 43.94 2.94 35.26
CA ALA A 494 44.72 1.95 35.99
C ALA A 494 45.82 2.74 36.72
N ASP A 495 45.44 3.31 37.85
CA ASP A 495 46.23 4.34 38.53
C ASP A 495 46.93 3.77 39.75
N ARG A 496 48.06 4.39 40.13
CA ARG A 496 48.77 4.04 41.36
C ARG A 496 47.92 4.41 42.57
N ASP A 497 47.74 3.45 43.47
CA ASP A 497 47.16 3.67 44.78
C ASP A 497 48.24 3.42 45.83
N SER A 498 48.99 4.49 46.16
CA SER A 498 50.10 4.43 47.11
C SER A 498 49.64 4.05 48.51
N ALA A 499 48.40 4.40 48.90
CA ALA A 499 47.85 4.06 50.21
C ALA A 499 47.51 2.56 50.29
N ALA A 500 47.09 1.96 49.18
CA ALA A 500 46.75 0.55 49.07
C ALA A 500 47.93 -0.36 48.71
N HIS A 501 49.15 0.18 48.60
CA HIS A 501 50.32 -0.53 48.07
C HIS A 501 49.98 -1.24 46.75
N GLY A 502 49.29 -0.52 45.86
CA GLY A 502 48.47 -1.18 44.84
C GLY A 502 48.19 -0.37 43.58
N LEU A 503 47.35 -0.95 42.73
CA LEU A 503 46.88 -0.38 41.46
C LEU A 503 45.35 -0.41 41.43
N ARG A 504 44.73 0.73 41.16
CA ARG A 504 43.28 0.88 41.03
C ARG A 504 42.87 0.86 39.57
N LEU A 505 42.20 -0.21 39.15
CA LEU A 505 41.55 -0.32 37.84
C LEU A 505 40.17 0.34 37.89
N THR A 506 39.85 1.18 36.92
CA THR A 506 38.53 1.81 36.75
C THR A 506 38.05 1.58 35.32
N TRP A 507 36.78 1.23 35.15
CA TRP A 507 36.18 0.91 33.85
C TRP A 507 34.73 1.41 33.74
N ASP A 508 34.30 1.65 32.52
CA ASP A 508 32.89 1.86 32.18
C ASP A 508 32.21 0.53 31.84
N ALA A 509 30.88 0.54 31.94
CA ALA A 509 30.06 -0.61 31.57
C ALA A 509 30.25 -0.99 30.09
N PRO A 510 30.04 -2.25 29.71
CA PRO A 510 30.01 -2.62 28.30
C PRO A 510 28.89 -1.87 27.56
N ALA A 511 29.17 -1.42 26.35
CA ALA A 511 28.23 -0.67 25.52
C ALA A 511 26.99 -1.50 25.13
N VAL A 512 27.13 -2.83 25.01
CA VAL A 512 26.01 -3.74 24.77
C VAL A 512 25.99 -4.87 25.80
N SER A 513 24.80 -5.17 26.33
CA SER A 513 24.59 -6.20 27.35
C SER A 513 24.49 -7.62 26.77
N GLY A 514 24.40 -7.76 25.45
CA GLY A 514 24.23 -9.06 24.78
C GLY A 514 22.80 -9.62 24.87
N GLY A 515 21.81 -8.77 25.15
CA GLY A 515 20.39 -9.14 25.20
C GLY A 515 19.87 -9.55 26.59
N THR A 516 20.75 -9.69 27.59
CA THR A 516 20.37 -9.88 29.01
C THR A 516 21.20 -8.96 29.92
N PRO A 517 20.69 -8.52 31.08
CA PRO A 517 21.43 -7.60 31.96
C PRO A 517 22.80 -8.14 32.40
N VAL A 518 23.80 -7.25 32.49
CA VAL A 518 25.09 -7.59 33.10
C VAL A 518 24.88 -7.93 34.57
N THR A 519 25.34 -9.09 35.00
CA THR A 519 25.18 -9.63 36.35
C THR A 519 26.43 -9.44 37.21
N GLY A 520 27.59 -9.21 36.61
CA GLY A 520 28.85 -9.01 37.34
C GLY A 520 30.05 -8.66 36.46
N TYR A 521 31.20 -8.48 37.11
CA TYR A 521 32.51 -8.32 36.45
C TYR A 521 33.52 -9.30 37.03
N VAL A 522 34.45 -9.76 36.20
CA VAL A 522 35.61 -10.56 36.63
C VAL A 522 36.87 -9.76 36.37
N VAL A 523 37.64 -9.49 37.42
CA VAL A 523 38.92 -8.79 37.35
C VAL A 523 40.07 -9.78 37.50
N THR A 524 41.10 -9.64 36.67
CA THR A 524 42.31 -10.44 36.69
C THR A 524 43.53 -9.55 36.90
N VAL A 525 44.47 -9.98 37.73
CA VAL A 525 45.78 -9.33 37.89
C VAL A 525 46.83 -10.39 37.60
N ASN A 526 47.81 -10.08 36.75
CA ASN A 526 48.81 -11.06 36.34
C ASN A 526 49.49 -11.72 37.56
N GLY A 527 49.35 -13.04 37.71
CA GLY A 527 49.86 -13.83 38.85
C GLY A 527 48.87 -14.12 39.99
N ALA A 528 47.66 -13.54 39.98
CA ALA A 528 46.61 -13.79 40.98
C ALA A 528 45.35 -14.41 40.37
N GLY A 529 44.56 -15.12 41.18
CA GLY A 529 43.28 -15.68 40.77
C GLY A 529 42.23 -14.60 40.42
N PRO A 530 41.23 -14.93 39.58
CA PRO A 530 40.19 -13.98 39.19
C PRO A 530 39.32 -13.57 40.38
N VAL A 531 38.96 -12.29 40.45
CA VAL A 531 38.05 -11.73 41.46
C VAL A 531 36.72 -11.36 40.82
N THR A 532 35.62 -11.88 41.36
CA THR A 532 34.26 -11.59 40.87
C THR A 532 33.64 -10.44 41.66
N LEU A 533 32.99 -9.51 40.95
CA LEU A 533 32.41 -8.29 41.47
C LEU A 533 30.94 -8.14 41.02
N PRO A 534 30.09 -7.44 41.79
CA PRO A 534 28.69 -7.22 41.41
C PRO A 534 28.55 -6.33 40.16
N ALA A 535 27.39 -6.40 39.49
CA ALA A 535 27.08 -5.61 38.28
C ALA A 535 27.22 -4.08 38.43
N SER A 536 27.13 -3.57 39.65
CA SER A 536 27.31 -2.15 39.97
C SER A 536 28.78 -1.71 40.06
N ALA A 537 29.74 -2.65 40.12
CA ALA A 537 31.15 -2.32 40.24
C ALA A 537 31.69 -1.62 38.98
N ARG A 538 32.45 -0.54 39.18
CA ARG A 538 33.17 0.19 38.13
C ARG A 538 34.65 0.41 38.47
N SER A 539 35.10 -0.12 39.60
CA SER A 539 36.51 -0.06 40.00
C SER A 539 36.92 -1.22 40.90
N TYR A 540 38.22 -1.53 40.89
CA TYR A 540 38.84 -2.54 41.75
C TYR A 540 40.28 -2.13 42.07
N THR A 541 40.67 -2.21 43.34
CA THR A 541 42.05 -1.95 43.77
C THR A 541 42.76 -3.26 44.09
N ALA A 542 43.77 -3.59 43.28
CA ALA A 542 44.70 -4.67 43.55
C ALA A 542 45.74 -4.20 44.57
N MET A 543 45.80 -4.83 45.74
CA MET A 543 46.65 -4.42 46.87
C MET A 543 47.81 -5.38 47.10
N ASN A 544 48.76 -4.96 47.93
CA ASN A 544 49.96 -5.73 48.32
C ASN A 544 50.77 -6.19 47.10
N LEU A 545 50.87 -5.33 46.10
CA LEU A 545 51.67 -5.56 44.92
C LEU A 545 53.14 -5.24 45.23
N ASP A 546 54.07 -5.91 44.55
CA ASP A 546 55.50 -5.65 44.72
C ASP A 546 55.84 -4.22 44.30
N PRO A 547 56.71 -3.51 45.03
CA PRO A 547 57.11 -2.16 44.67
C PRO A 547 57.84 -2.14 43.32
N GLN A 548 57.69 -1.03 42.58
CA GLN A 548 58.34 -0.79 41.28
C GLN A 548 58.15 -1.90 40.23
N THR A 549 57.06 -2.67 40.33
CA THR A 549 56.75 -3.83 39.47
C THR A 549 55.59 -3.52 38.54
N SER A 550 55.69 -3.98 37.28
CA SER A 550 54.66 -3.79 36.26
C SER A 550 53.65 -4.93 36.30
N TYR A 551 52.37 -4.59 36.40
CA TYR A 551 51.26 -5.54 36.39
C TYR A 551 50.32 -5.25 35.23
N THR A 552 49.73 -6.30 34.66
CA THR A 552 48.61 -6.20 33.74
C THR A 552 47.33 -6.51 34.50
N LEU A 553 46.44 -5.52 34.58
CA LEU A 553 45.10 -5.66 35.15
C LEU A 553 44.11 -5.87 34.01
N GLY A 554 43.15 -6.76 34.20
CA GLY A 554 42.12 -7.11 33.22
C GLY A 554 40.73 -7.08 33.82
N VAL A 555 39.70 -6.74 33.05
CA VAL A 555 38.29 -6.82 33.44
C VAL A 555 37.42 -7.37 32.30
N ALA A 556 36.52 -8.31 32.63
CA ALA A 556 35.46 -8.81 31.74
C ALA A 556 34.09 -8.61 32.39
N ALA A 557 33.05 -8.37 31.58
CA ALA A 557 31.66 -8.30 32.04
C ALA A 557 30.99 -9.68 31.91
N GLN A 558 30.06 -9.99 32.80
CA GLN A 558 29.31 -11.25 32.82
C GLN A 558 27.81 -11.01 32.70
N ASN A 559 27.12 -11.90 32.00
CA ASN A 559 25.67 -12.08 32.08
C ASN A 559 25.34 -13.59 32.11
N VAL A 560 24.07 -13.96 31.93
CA VAL A 560 23.65 -15.38 31.94
C VAL A 560 24.21 -16.21 30.78
N ALA A 561 24.68 -15.58 29.69
CA ALA A 561 25.32 -16.25 28.56
C ALA A 561 26.83 -16.49 28.78
N GLY A 562 27.44 -15.82 29.76
CA GLY A 562 28.85 -15.98 30.12
C GLY A 562 29.64 -14.66 30.18
N SER A 563 30.96 -14.77 30.14
CA SER A 563 31.89 -13.63 30.22
C SER A 563 32.26 -13.09 28.84
N SER A 564 32.41 -11.78 28.74
CA SER A 564 33.01 -11.12 27.58
C SER A 564 34.52 -11.37 27.49
N THR A 565 35.14 -10.95 26.39
CA THR A 565 36.61 -10.86 26.30
C THR A 565 37.16 -9.87 27.32
N VAL A 566 38.32 -10.17 27.91
CA VAL A 566 38.95 -9.33 28.94
C VAL A 566 39.57 -8.08 28.32
N ALA A 567 39.22 -6.90 28.82
CA ALA A 567 39.94 -5.65 28.55
C ALA A 567 41.13 -5.54 29.50
N THR A 568 42.33 -5.26 28.99
CA THR A 568 43.55 -5.20 29.82
C THR A 568 44.23 -3.83 29.78
N ARG A 569 44.83 -3.42 30.90
CA ARG A 569 45.70 -2.24 30.99
C ARG A 569 46.90 -2.54 31.89
N ALA A 570 48.09 -2.17 31.43
CA ALA A 570 49.32 -2.29 32.21
C ALA A 570 49.51 -1.04 33.08
N ALA A 571 49.99 -1.24 34.31
CA ALA A 571 50.40 -0.17 35.20
C ALA A 571 51.53 -0.65 36.13
N THR A 572 52.42 0.28 36.49
CA THR A 572 53.59 -0.01 37.34
C THR A 572 53.38 0.57 38.72
N THR A 573 53.63 -0.18 39.78
CA THR A 573 53.60 0.32 41.17
C THR A 573 54.72 1.34 41.44
N GLY A 574 54.57 2.13 42.51
CA GLY A 574 55.62 3.02 43.02
C GLY A 574 56.54 2.34 44.03
N ALA A 575 57.45 3.10 44.64
CA ALA A 575 58.12 2.66 45.86
C ALA A 575 57.11 2.71 47.03
N PHE A 576 57.05 1.67 47.84
CA PHE A 576 56.15 1.59 48.99
C PHE A 576 56.95 1.68 50.31
N SER A 577 56.43 2.42 51.29
CA SER A 577 56.98 2.50 52.65
C SER A 577 55.85 2.30 53.68
N GLY A 578 55.73 1.09 54.24
CA GLY A 578 54.65 0.72 55.18
C GLY A 578 54.29 -0.78 55.14
N GLY A 579 53.52 -1.29 56.12
CA GLY A 579 53.07 -2.70 56.19
C GLY A 579 51.84 -3.02 55.32
N PRO A 580 51.40 -4.29 55.24
CA PRO A 580 50.34 -4.74 54.31
C PRO A 580 48.94 -4.20 54.64
N VAL A 581 48.13 -4.00 53.60
CA VAL A 581 46.78 -3.39 53.64
C VAL A 581 45.72 -4.32 53.02
N THR A 582 44.45 -4.18 53.42
CA THR A 582 43.36 -5.11 53.07
C THR A 582 42.48 -4.59 51.92
N ALA A 583 42.23 -5.44 50.90
CA ALA A 583 41.43 -5.11 49.71
C ALA A 583 39.98 -4.74 50.04
N THR A 584 39.49 -3.60 49.51
CA THR A 584 38.11 -3.14 49.67
C THR A 584 37.53 -2.73 48.31
N PRO A 585 36.39 -3.31 47.85
CA PRO A 585 35.70 -2.83 46.66
C PRO A 585 34.95 -1.52 46.96
N THR A 586 35.04 -0.52 46.09
CA THR A 586 34.26 0.72 46.19
C THR A 586 33.10 0.71 45.19
N THR A 587 31.88 0.88 45.69
CA THR A 587 30.66 1.03 44.88
C THR A 587 30.28 2.51 44.86
N SER A 588 30.11 3.07 43.66
CA SER A 588 29.46 4.37 43.49
C SER A 588 27.94 4.15 43.51
N ALA A 589 27.21 4.88 44.35
CA ALA A 589 25.74 4.81 44.39
C ALA A 589 25.14 5.26 43.03
N PRO A 590 24.07 4.61 42.53
CA PRO A 590 23.50 4.91 41.23
C PRO A 590 22.74 6.24 41.25
N THR A 591 22.85 7.02 40.18
CA THR A 591 21.81 7.98 39.79
C THR A 591 20.64 7.17 39.22
N SER A 592 19.42 7.42 39.70
CA SER A 592 18.19 6.74 39.30
C SER A 592 17.94 6.83 37.79
N ALA A 593 17.85 5.67 37.14
CA ALA A 593 17.28 5.49 35.81
C ALA A 593 15.74 5.39 35.91
N PRO A 594 14.97 5.72 34.86
CA PRO A 594 13.52 5.89 34.95
C PRO A 594 12.81 4.55 35.19
N THR A 595 11.84 4.58 36.09
CA THR A 595 10.93 3.48 36.40
C THR A 595 9.93 3.32 35.26
N SER A 596 9.84 2.11 34.68
CA SER A 596 8.67 1.71 33.88
C SER A 596 7.51 1.42 34.83
N SER A 597 6.47 2.26 34.81
CA SER A 597 5.18 2.01 35.47
C SER A 597 4.13 1.64 34.42
N PRO A 598 3.19 0.70 34.71
CA PRO A 598 2.15 0.32 33.77
C PRO A 598 1.10 1.43 33.67
N THR A 599 0.59 1.69 32.47
CA THR A 599 -0.54 2.61 32.26
C THR A 599 -1.78 1.79 31.91
N SER A 600 -2.80 1.87 32.78
CA SER A 600 -4.17 1.51 32.47
C SER A 600 -4.86 2.64 31.68
N SER A 601 -5.69 2.22 30.73
CA SER A 601 -6.59 2.97 29.82
C SER A 601 -7.25 4.25 30.39
N PRO A 602 -7.53 5.27 29.55
CA PRO A 602 -8.07 6.55 29.98
C PRO A 602 -9.60 6.55 30.10
N THR A 603 -10.14 7.41 30.95
CA THR A 603 -11.51 7.95 30.81
C THR A 603 -11.47 9.42 31.20
N ALA A 604 -12.09 10.25 30.36
CA ALA A 604 -12.05 11.70 30.36
C ALA A 604 -12.74 12.35 31.58
N SER A 605 -12.34 13.59 31.92
CA SER A 605 -13.27 14.75 31.92
C SER A 605 -12.66 16.02 32.55
N ALA A 606 -12.78 17.12 31.79
CA ALA A 606 -13.12 18.50 32.14
C ALA A 606 -12.29 19.38 33.12
N THR A 607 -11.77 20.47 32.52
CA THR A 607 -11.96 21.89 32.87
C THR A 607 -11.23 22.50 34.09
N ALA A 608 -10.33 23.45 33.82
CA ALA A 608 -10.46 24.86 34.26
C ALA A 608 -9.33 25.77 33.71
N THR A 609 -9.77 26.75 32.91
CA THR A 609 -9.35 28.15 32.77
C THR A 609 -8.07 28.65 33.45
N ALA A 610 -7.22 29.33 32.67
CA ALA A 610 -6.34 30.37 33.19
C ALA A 610 -6.48 31.66 32.37
N THR A 611 -6.78 32.72 33.11
CA THR A 611 -7.07 34.10 32.71
C THR A 611 -5.82 34.85 32.23
N ALA A 612 -5.99 35.70 31.23
CA ALA A 612 -5.01 36.64 30.70
C ALA A 612 -4.81 37.87 31.61
N THR A 613 -3.59 38.42 31.65
CA THR A 613 -3.35 39.85 31.94
C THR A 613 -2.17 40.38 31.12
N ALA A 614 -2.27 41.65 30.76
CA ALA A 614 -1.66 42.31 29.61
C ALA A 614 -0.39 43.16 29.91
N THR A 615 0.37 43.39 28.84
CA THR A 615 1.07 44.61 28.35
C THR A 615 2.03 45.42 29.26
N ALA A 616 3.25 45.63 28.75
CA ALA A 616 3.85 46.98 28.68
C ALA A 616 4.92 47.08 27.57
N THR A 617 4.74 48.10 26.72
CA THR A 617 5.61 48.57 25.64
C THR A 617 6.83 49.35 26.19
N ALA A 618 8.01 49.18 25.59
CA ALA A 618 9.10 50.14 25.70
C ALA A 618 9.86 50.32 24.37
N THR A 619 10.21 51.58 24.15
CA THR A 619 10.61 52.28 22.92
C THR A 619 11.96 51.85 22.33
N ALA A 620 12.07 51.95 21.00
CA ALA A 620 13.24 51.61 20.21
C ALA A 620 14.42 52.60 20.35
N THR A 621 15.61 52.05 20.57
CA THR A 621 16.90 52.73 20.36
C THR A 621 17.58 52.09 19.15
N VAL A 622 17.75 52.87 18.08
CA VAL A 622 18.48 52.48 16.86
C VAL A 622 19.98 52.36 17.16
N THR A 623 20.54 51.17 16.93
CA THR A 623 21.99 50.91 16.90
C THR A 623 22.37 50.51 15.46
N PRO A 624 23.45 51.06 14.89
CA PRO A 624 23.78 50.86 13.48
C PRO A 624 24.14 49.41 13.13
N THR A 625 23.61 49.02 11.97
CA THR A 625 23.73 47.78 11.20
C THR A 625 25.08 47.06 11.32
N ALA A 626 25.06 45.87 11.90
CA ALA A 626 26.02 44.81 11.58
C ALA A 626 25.53 44.06 10.35
N THR A 627 26.39 43.97 9.33
CA THR A 627 26.18 43.16 8.12
C THR A 627 25.74 41.75 8.50
N PRO A 628 24.65 41.20 7.94
CA PRO A 628 24.22 39.85 8.27
C PRO A 628 25.31 38.86 7.86
N THR A 629 25.87 38.18 8.87
CA THR A 629 26.59 36.93 8.61
C THR A 629 25.53 35.92 8.23
N VAL A 630 25.56 35.46 6.99
CA VAL A 630 24.74 34.34 6.50
C VAL A 630 24.95 33.16 7.44
N THR A 631 23.96 32.87 8.28
CA THR A 631 23.79 31.53 8.85
C THR A 631 23.69 30.58 7.67
N PRO A 632 24.51 29.50 7.57
CA PRO A 632 24.28 28.51 6.55
C PRO A 632 22.87 27.96 6.76
N THR A 633 21.97 28.25 5.81
CA THR A 633 20.72 27.53 5.66
C THR A 633 21.10 26.05 5.63
N VAL A 634 20.62 25.28 6.60
CA VAL A 634 20.59 23.83 6.43
C VAL A 634 19.69 23.59 5.22
N THR A 635 20.30 23.36 4.07
CA THR A 635 19.60 22.73 2.95
C THR A 635 18.99 21.47 3.54
N PRO A 636 17.65 21.28 3.52
CA PRO A 636 17.09 20.01 3.91
C PRO A 636 17.76 18.97 3.01
N THR A 637 18.60 18.13 3.61
CA THR A 637 19.13 16.97 2.91
C THR A 637 17.91 16.18 2.50
N ALA A 638 17.60 16.14 1.20
CA ALA A 638 16.54 15.33 0.65
C ALA A 638 16.66 13.94 1.30
N GLN A 639 15.61 13.52 2.01
CA GLN A 639 15.54 12.14 2.47
C GLN A 639 15.69 11.26 1.23
N PRO A 640 16.53 10.21 1.25
CA PRO A 640 16.71 9.38 0.08
C PRO A 640 15.35 8.79 -0.31
N LEU A 641 14.91 9.08 -1.54
CA LEU A 641 13.70 8.54 -2.13
C LEU A 641 13.70 7.01 -1.98
N LEU A 642 12.67 6.46 -1.32
CA LEU A 642 12.50 5.02 -1.22
C LEU A 642 12.13 4.48 -2.61
N THR A 643 12.77 3.39 -3.00
CA THR A 643 12.56 2.72 -4.29
C THR A 643 12.35 1.23 -4.06
N VAL A 644 11.84 0.51 -5.06
CA VAL A 644 11.78 -0.96 -5.01
C VAL A 644 13.19 -1.56 -4.90
N PRO A 645 13.36 -2.80 -4.38
CA PRO A 645 14.68 -3.42 -4.29
C PRO A 645 15.28 -3.64 -5.68
N SER A 646 16.61 -3.65 -5.77
CA SER A 646 17.28 -4.12 -7.00
C SER A 646 17.03 -5.62 -7.26
N ALA A 647 17.44 -6.15 -8.41
CA ALA A 647 17.24 -7.58 -8.71
C ALA A 647 18.05 -8.48 -7.76
N PRO A 648 17.45 -9.54 -7.17
CA PRO A 648 18.18 -10.58 -6.46
C PRO A 648 19.14 -11.32 -7.40
N TRP A 649 20.22 -11.89 -6.85
CA TRP A 649 21.14 -12.69 -7.64
C TRP A 649 20.85 -14.18 -7.48
N LEU A 650 20.27 -14.79 -8.52
CA LEU A 650 20.05 -16.23 -8.56
C LEU A 650 21.40 -16.97 -8.68
N THR A 651 21.80 -17.67 -7.62
CA THR A 651 23.14 -18.27 -7.52
C THR A 651 23.18 -19.74 -7.89
N GLN A 652 22.09 -20.48 -7.66
CA GLN A 652 22.07 -21.91 -7.93
C GLN A 652 20.66 -22.46 -8.11
N VAL A 653 20.47 -23.27 -9.14
CA VAL A 653 19.28 -24.11 -9.31
C VAL A 653 19.77 -25.55 -9.49
N LYS A 654 19.40 -26.45 -8.57
CA LYS A 654 19.83 -27.85 -8.60
C LYS A 654 18.64 -28.80 -8.46
N PRO A 655 18.63 -29.91 -9.22
CA PRO A 655 17.63 -30.96 -9.02
C PRO A 655 17.82 -31.66 -7.68
N GLY A 656 16.76 -32.29 -7.18
CA GLY A 656 16.75 -33.11 -5.98
C GLY A 656 17.62 -34.38 -6.11
N LYS A 657 17.72 -35.12 -5.00
CA LYS A 657 18.56 -36.33 -4.92
C LYS A 657 17.89 -37.47 -5.70
N ALA A 658 18.67 -38.15 -6.54
CA ALA A 658 18.19 -39.31 -7.30
C ALA A 658 17.56 -40.37 -6.36
N GLY A 659 16.34 -40.80 -6.69
CA GLY A 659 15.55 -41.75 -5.90
C GLY A 659 14.73 -41.13 -4.77
N GLY A 660 14.70 -39.80 -4.63
CA GLY A 660 13.85 -39.06 -3.70
C GLY A 660 12.61 -38.44 -4.38
N PRO A 661 11.86 -37.59 -3.64
CA PRO A 661 10.76 -36.80 -4.20
C PRO A 661 11.26 -35.86 -5.30
N THR A 662 10.50 -35.77 -6.39
CA THR A 662 10.84 -34.98 -7.59
C THR A 662 10.88 -33.49 -7.29
N THR A 663 12.07 -32.98 -6.97
CA THR A 663 12.25 -31.63 -6.43
C THR A 663 13.33 -30.83 -7.16
N VAL A 664 13.30 -29.51 -6.98
CA VAL A 664 14.34 -28.56 -7.41
C VAL A 664 14.64 -27.60 -6.26
N LYS A 665 15.92 -27.44 -5.91
CA LYS A 665 16.38 -26.44 -4.96
C LYS A 665 16.88 -25.20 -5.70
N VAL A 666 16.22 -24.07 -5.48
CA VAL A 666 16.57 -22.74 -5.99
C VAL A 666 17.27 -21.98 -4.86
N ARG A 667 18.38 -21.29 -5.13
CA ARG A 667 19.12 -20.45 -4.18
C ARG A 667 19.46 -19.11 -4.80
N TRP A 668 19.43 -18.06 -3.99
CA TRP A 668 19.75 -16.69 -4.40
C TRP A 668 20.45 -15.92 -3.29
N LEU A 669 21.06 -14.81 -3.66
CA LEU A 669 21.53 -13.77 -2.76
C LEU A 669 20.52 -12.62 -2.75
N PRO A 670 20.48 -11.84 -1.65
CA PRO A 670 19.60 -10.67 -1.57
C PRO A 670 19.96 -9.63 -2.65
N PRO A 671 19.06 -8.68 -2.92
CA PRO A 671 19.34 -7.58 -3.82
C PRO A 671 20.46 -6.69 -3.28
N ALA A 672 21.25 -6.07 -4.17
CA ALA A 672 22.40 -5.25 -3.80
C ALA A 672 22.01 -3.99 -3.02
N THR A 673 20.83 -3.45 -3.34
CA THR A 673 20.15 -2.42 -2.57
C THR A 673 18.72 -2.87 -2.29
N THR A 674 18.19 -2.50 -1.12
CA THR A 674 16.78 -2.69 -0.78
C THR A 674 15.91 -1.50 -1.20
N GLY A 675 16.50 -0.51 -1.89
CA GLY A 675 15.84 0.75 -2.22
C GLY A 675 15.50 1.62 -1.02
N GLY A 676 16.14 1.41 0.14
CA GLY A 676 15.92 2.21 1.35
C GLY A 676 14.80 1.70 2.26
N SER A 677 13.96 0.76 1.81
CA SER A 677 12.95 0.06 2.62
C SER A 677 13.34 -1.42 2.80
N PRO A 678 13.07 -2.08 3.94
CA PRO A 678 13.38 -3.49 4.14
C PRO A 678 12.69 -4.38 3.10
N VAL A 679 13.41 -5.39 2.58
CA VAL A 679 12.79 -6.43 1.75
C VAL A 679 11.76 -7.19 2.59
N THR A 680 10.54 -7.32 2.08
CA THR A 680 9.39 -7.96 2.73
C THR A 680 9.17 -9.38 2.21
N SER A 681 9.55 -9.69 0.97
CA SER A 681 9.42 -11.05 0.39
C SER A 681 10.34 -11.28 -0.82
N TYR A 682 10.42 -12.54 -1.27
CA TYR A 682 10.97 -12.90 -2.57
C TYR A 682 9.99 -13.77 -3.36
N THR A 683 9.81 -13.49 -4.65
CA THR A 683 8.96 -14.30 -5.54
C THR A 683 9.81 -15.12 -6.51
N VAL A 684 9.79 -16.45 -6.39
CA VAL A 684 10.41 -17.38 -7.33
C VAL A 684 9.42 -17.70 -8.45
N THR A 685 9.62 -17.12 -9.64
CA THR A 685 8.77 -17.38 -10.81
C THR A 685 9.26 -18.63 -11.56
N ILE A 686 8.32 -19.48 -12.00
CA ILE A 686 8.59 -20.77 -12.64
C ILE A 686 7.98 -20.80 -14.04
N TRP A 687 8.81 -21.20 -15.01
CA TRP A 687 8.37 -21.52 -16.37
C TRP A 687 8.67 -22.97 -16.70
N ARG A 688 7.70 -23.67 -17.30
CA ARG A 688 7.91 -24.99 -17.91
C ARG A 688 8.22 -24.81 -19.40
N LEU A 689 9.17 -25.60 -19.90
CA LEU A 689 9.53 -25.62 -21.31
C LEU A 689 8.78 -26.71 -22.03
N ASP A 690 8.22 -26.39 -23.19
CA ASP A 690 7.66 -27.37 -24.11
C ASP A 690 8.77 -28.08 -24.93
N ALA A 691 8.36 -28.99 -25.81
CA ALA A 691 9.28 -29.74 -26.68
C ALA A 691 10.06 -28.84 -27.66
N SER A 692 9.53 -27.67 -28.00
CA SER A 692 10.17 -26.67 -28.88
C SER A 692 11.10 -25.71 -28.13
N GLY A 693 11.11 -25.75 -26.80
CA GLY A 693 11.90 -24.88 -25.93
C GLY A 693 11.21 -23.58 -25.53
N ARG A 694 9.95 -23.35 -25.92
CA ARG A 694 9.18 -22.18 -25.48
C ARG A 694 8.78 -22.30 -24.02
N THR A 695 8.83 -21.19 -23.30
CA THR A 695 8.50 -21.11 -21.87
C THR A 695 7.04 -20.74 -21.66
N ARG A 696 6.29 -21.56 -20.92
CA ARG A 696 4.97 -21.21 -20.36
C ARG A 696 5.12 -20.99 -18.85
N ARG A 697 4.68 -19.85 -18.33
CA ARG A 697 4.66 -19.62 -16.87
C ARG A 697 3.73 -20.66 -16.25
N THR A 698 4.21 -21.40 -15.26
CA THR A 698 3.45 -22.47 -14.61
C THR A 698 3.18 -22.21 -13.13
N GLY A 699 3.75 -21.15 -12.58
CA GLY A 699 3.47 -20.71 -11.21
C GLY A 699 4.54 -19.75 -10.69
N SER A 700 4.36 -19.35 -9.45
CA SER A 700 5.34 -18.63 -8.63
C SER A 700 5.23 -19.12 -7.19
N TYR A 701 6.31 -19.00 -6.43
CA TYR A 701 6.33 -19.31 -5.00
C TYR A 701 6.92 -18.13 -4.25
N LEU A 702 6.23 -17.68 -3.20
CA LEU A 702 6.71 -16.64 -2.32
C LEU A 702 7.65 -17.24 -1.26
N ALA A 703 8.70 -16.51 -0.92
CA ALA A 703 9.67 -16.85 0.12
C ALA A 703 9.80 -15.68 1.09
N ALA A 704 10.06 -16.01 2.37
CA ALA A 704 10.17 -15.03 3.44
C ALA A 704 11.37 -14.08 3.22
N PRO A 705 11.41 -12.88 3.82
CA PRO A 705 12.49 -11.92 3.59
C PRO A 705 13.86 -12.42 4.08
N GLY A 706 13.89 -13.39 4.99
CA GLY A 706 15.09 -14.11 5.43
C GLY A 706 15.55 -15.25 4.51
N ASP A 707 14.69 -15.73 3.61
CA ASP A 707 14.98 -16.92 2.81
C ASP A 707 15.98 -16.64 1.70
N ARG A 708 16.93 -17.57 1.53
CA ARG A 708 17.93 -17.54 0.46
C ARG A 708 17.91 -18.82 -0.38
N ALA A 709 16.91 -19.66 -0.15
CA ALA A 709 16.70 -20.90 -0.87
C ALA A 709 15.27 -21.39 -0.73
N LEU A 710 14.74 -22.04 -1.77
CA LEU A 710 13.47 -22.74 -1.74
C LEU A 710 13.63 -24.13 -2.35
N VAL A 711 12.94 -25.12 -1.79
CA VAL A 711 12.86 -26.48 -2.34
C VAL A 711 11.46 -26.67 -2.89
N LEU A 712 11.36 -26.78 -4.21
CA LEU A 712 10.12 -26.85 -4.97
C LEU A 712 9.85 -28.29 -5.38
N GLN A 713 8.66 -28.80 -5.13
CA GLN A 713 8.20 -30.08 -5.65
C GLN A 713 7.47 -29.84 -6.98
N LEU A 714 7.96 -30.44 -8.06
CA LEU A 714 7.49 -30.16 -9.41
C LEU A 714 7.22 -31.46 -10.16
N THR A 715 6.27 -31.45 -11.08
CA THR A 715 6.04 -32.59 -11.99
C THR A 715 7.22 -32.79 -12.93
N HIS A 716 7.32 -33.97 -13.56
CA HIS A 716 8.34 -34.21 -14.58
C HIS A 716 8.27 -33.18 -15.73
N GLY A 717 9.44 -32.63 -16.10
CA GLY A 717 9.53 -31.62 -17.14
C GLY A 717 10.90 -30.93 -17.16
N ARG A 718 11.02 -29.90 -18.01
CA ARG A 718 12.14 -28.95 -18.01
C ARG A 718 11.61 -27.61 -17.51
N TYR A 719 12.30 -27.00 -16.56
CA TYR A 719 11.86 -25.76 -15.93
C TYR A 719 12.98 -24.73 -15.87
N VAL A 720 12.60 -23.46 -15.95
CA VAL A 720 13.46 -22.29 -15.76
C VAL A 720 12.87 -21.43 -14.65
N PHE A 721 13.75 -20.78 -13.88
CA PHE A 721 13.42 -20.04 -12.66
C PHE A 721 14.04 -18.65 -12.68
N ALA A 722 13.39 -17.68 -12.05
CA ALA A 722 13.92 -16.36 -11.71
C ALA A 722 13.38 -15.91 -10.36
N VAL A 723 14.05 -14.98 -9.68
CA VAL A 723 13.67 -14.48 -8.36
C VAL A 723 13.50 -12.97 -8.39
N THR A 724 12.41 -12.46 -7.82
CA THR A 724 12.17 -11.03 -7.53
C THR A 724 12.26 -10.80 -6.03
N ALA A 725 12.71 -9.62 -5.59
CA ALA A 725 12.57 -9.16 -4.20
C ALA A 725 11.58 -8.00 -4.16
N SER A 726 10.81 -7.93 -3.08
CA SER A 726 9.79 -6.91 -2.88
C SER A 726 10.02 -6.18 -1.56
N ASN A 727 9.64 -4.91 -1.47
CA ASN A 727 9.60 -4.16 -0.21
C ASN A 727 8.25 -3.42 -0.10
N ALA A 728 8.12 -2.53 0.88
CA ALA A 728 6.89 -1.75 1.06
C ALA A 728 6.52 -0.85 -0.15
N ILE A 729 7.44 -0.59 -1.08
CA ILE A 729 7.21 0.18 -2.31
C ILE A 729 6.72 -0.73 -3.45
N GLY A 730 7.02 -2.03 -3.40
CA GLY A 730 6.58 -3.00 -4.40
C GLY A 730 7.69 -3.93 -4.90
N ASP A 731 7.44 -4.56 -6.05
CA ASP A 731 8.29 -5.58 -6.65
C ASP A 731 9.47 -4.97 -7.42
N GLY A 732 10.68 -5.42 -7.08
CA GLY A 732 11.89 -5.12 -7.84
C GLY A 732 11.97 -5.88 -9.18
N PRO A 733 12.97 -5.56 -10.02
CA PRO A 733 13.21 -6.31 -11.25
C PRO A 733 13.59 -7.77 -10.94
N ARG A 734 13.25 -8.68 -11.86
CA ARG A 734 13.60 -10.11 -11.77
C ARG A 734 15.10 -10.32 -11.92
N SER A 735 15.62 -11.34 -11.24
CA SER A 735 16.94 -11.91 -11.53
C SER A 735 17.02 -12.39 -12.99
N ALA A 736 18.24 -12.59 -13.49
CA ALA A 736 18.45 -13.39 -14.70
C ALA A 736 17.78 -14.77 -14.54
N ARG A 737 17.21 -15.28 -15.65
CA ARG A 737 16.64 -16.62 -15.70
C ARG A 737 17.76 -17.67 -15.58
N SER A 738 17.47 -18.76 -14.88
CA SER A 738 18.36 -19.93 -14.82
C SER A 738 18.39 -20.71 -16.12
N GLU A 739 19.41 -21.56 -16.25
CA GLU A 739 19.40 -22.68 -17.20
C GLU A 739 18.26 -23.67 -16.91
N ALA A 740 17.82 -24.39 -17.94
CA ALA A 740 16.73 -25.35 -17.80
C ALA A 740 17.13 -26.55 -16.92
N VAL A 741 16.35 -26.82 -15.86
CA VAL A 741 16.57 -27.93 -14.92
C VAL A 741 15.44 -28.96 -15.03
N ARG A 742 15.80 -30.24 -14.91
CA ARG A 742 14.85 -31.35 -14.79
C ARG A 742 14.75 -31.77 -13.32
N PRO A 743 13.58 -31.65 -12.67
CA PRO A 743 13.36 -32.14 -11.31
C PRO A 743 13.77 -33.62 -11.18
N ARG A 744 14.40 -34.00 -10.05
CA ARG A 744 14.82 -35.38 -9.75
C ARG A 744 14.58 -35.73 -8.30
#